data_AF-A0A2A3LMH9-F1
#
_entry.id   AF-A0A2A3LMH9-F1
#
_cell.length_a   1.000
_cell.length_b   1.000
_cell.length_c   1.000
_cell.angle_alpha   90.00
_cell.angle_beta   90.00
_cell.angle_gamma   90.00
#
_symmetry.space_group_name_H-M   'P 1'
#
loop_
_entity.id
_entity.type
_entity.pdbx_description
1 polymer ?
#
loop_
_entity_poly.entity_id
_entity_poly.type
_entity_poly.pdbx_seq_one_letter_code
_entity_poly.pdbx_strand_id
1 'polypeptide(L)'
;MRDVVSLCAVTQTDSPTFPITTLLPEIVDSLAAHPRLVLEAPPGAGKTTQVPLALLDADWLGDRKIVMLEPRRVAARSAATFMARQLGDEIGSTVGYRIRFEQRISARTRIEVVTEGILTRMLQDDPELAGVGALLFDEFHERHLAGDLGLALARDVQTGLREDLRLVVMSATLDGARIAQWLDAPRLSSAGRSFPVDVSHVPPRRDEALEHQMRRVVVDALATQAGDALVFLPGQREIARCRAQLEAALPGDVELLVLHGELPVEAQTHVLQPAADGRRRVVLATNVAESSVTLPGVRIVVDSGQAREPRFDPNSGLSRLETVSISQASADQRAGRAGRVAPGVALRLWPESQRLEPQRRPEIAQVDLAALALELAAWGDVSLDFPDAPPAGAMGAAHDLLQRLDALDARGTITATGRRMLALGTHPRLAAMLLAGRTSDERALACDLCALLEARDPLRPLPGAPRSDGVVARWQALAAFRSGRTPADAQRGALAAIDAAAKQWRRRLKLDAPPPVSAPAHLLGDLLVHAFPDRIGHRHPRDASRYALSNGRMARLFDDSTLRGEPWIVASELRFEAKDALLLRGAPVDEARLRAQWPERFVDRDETRWDAERRALVGERVRRFDGIVLDARANGRVDPAQAAQALSDAVGTLGLTVLPWRDGLRQWQARVQAVRAWMPELALPDVSDDALLATREAWLRPAFAGITRLDALSADALAEALQARLDWPQRQQLDRLAPVRMTVPSGMARAIHYAIEADGPPAPPVLAVKLQELFGLAQTPSVGDGRVPLTLHLLSPAGRPLQVTRDLAGFWARTYPEVRKEMKGRYPKHPWPDDPWNAPATHRAKPRGT
;
A
#
# COMPACT_ATOMS: atom_id res chain seq x y z
N MET A 1 37.07 -53.90 -57.33
CA MET A 1 37.62 -52.88 -56.42
C MET A 1 37.00 -51.56 -56.88
N ARG A 2 35.81 -51.12 -56.43
CA ARG A 2 35.33 -50.98 -55.02
C ARG A 2 36.41 -50.21 -54.23
N ASP A 3 36.23 -48.96 -53.81
CA ASP A 3 35.13 -48.51 -52.96
C ASP A 3 34.97 -46.97 -52.86
N VAL A 4 33.69 -46.57 -52.83
CA VAL A 4 33.05 -45.52 -52.02
C VAL A 4 33.26 -44.03 -52.37
N VAL A 5 32.44 -43.57 -53.31
CA VAL A 5 31.67 -42.33 -53.21
C VAL A 5 30.47 -42.62 -52.30
N SER A 6 30.40 -42.07 -51.08
CA SER A 6 29.14 -41.76 -50.37
C SER A 6 29.39 -41.13 -48.99
N LEU A 7 28.46 -40.24 -48.58
CA LEU A 7 28.18 -39.75 -47.22
C LEU A 7 29.08 -38.64 -46.62
N CYS A 8 28.88 -37.42 -47.11
CA CYS A 8 28.76 -36.24 -46.23
C CYS A 8 27.57 -35.41 -46.71
N ALA A 9 26.39 -36.02 -46.72
CA ALA A 9 25.17 -35.25 -46.52
C ALA A 9 25.23 -34.78 -45.07
N VAL A 10 25.66 -33.53 -44.87
CA VAL A 10 25.38 -32.80 -43.64
C VAL A 10 23.86 -32.82 -43.54
N THR A 11 23.36 -33.66 -42.65
CA THR A 11 21.97 -33.65 -42.21
C THR A 11 21.65 -32.19 -41.89
N GLN A 12 20.78 -31.58 -42.70
CA GLN A 12 20.00 -30.42 -42.28
C GLN A 12 19.39 -30.81 -40.93
N THR A 13 19.97 -30.29 -39.86
CA THR A 13 19.32 -30.29 -38.57
C THR A 13 18.06 -29.45 -38.75
N ASP A 14 16.90 -30.12 -38.74
CA ASP A 14 15.59 -29.49 -38.67
C ASP A 14 15.66 -28.33 -37.67
N SER A 15 15.55 -27.10 -38.18
CA SER A 15 15.41 -25.94 -37.31
C SER A 15 14.11 -26.10 -36.53
N PRO A 16 14.14 -26.06 -35.17
CA PRO A 16 12.96 -26.34 -34.37
C PRO A 16 11.85 -25.36 -34.75
N THR A 17 10.71 -25.88 -35.22
CA THR A 17 9.56 -25.05 -35.59
C THR A 17 8.86 -24.56 -34.33
N PHE A 18 8.89 -23.25 -34.07
CA PHE A 18 8.23 -22.65 -32.91
C PHE A 18 6.76 -22.34 -33.20
N PRO A 19 5.84 -22.51 -32.23
CA PRO A 19 4.43 -22.13 -32.40
C PRO A 19 4.24 -20.67 -32.83
N ILE A 20 5.08 -19.77 -32.34
CA ILE A 20 4.99 -18.35 -32.67
C ILE A 20 5.42 -18.03 -34.11
N THR A 21 6.11 -18.94 -34.81
CA THR A 21 6.68 -18.66 -36.14
C THR A 21 5.64 -18.16 -37.14
N THR A 22 4.41 -18.68 -37.09
CA THR A 22 3.32 -18.25 -37.98
C THR A 22 2.79 -16.86 -37.67
N LEU A 23 3.01 -16.37 -36.44
CA LEU A 23 2.56 -15.07 -35.95
C LEU A 23 3.61 -13.96 -36.14
N LEU A 24 4.88 -14.32 -36.42
CA LEU A 24 5.97 -13.35 -36.55
C LEU A 24 5.71 -12.26 -37.61
N PRO A 25 5.19 -12.57 -38.82
CA PRO A 25 4.87 -11.53 -39.80
C PRO A 25 3.85 -10.52 -39.27
N GLU A 26 2.78 -10.99 -38.62
CA GLU A 26 1.74 -10.14 -38.04
C GLU A 26 2.29 -9.26 -36.90
N ILE A 27 3.25 -9.77 -36.12
CA ILE A 27 3.96 -8.99 -35.08
C ILE A 27 4.77 -7.85 -35.71
N VAL A 28 5.52 -8.14 -36.79
CA VAL A 28 6.32 -7.14 -37.51
C VAL A 28 5.41 -6.08 -38.12
N ASP A 29 4.35 -6.49 -38.82
CA ASP A 29 3.38 -5.60 -39.46
C ASP A 29 2.64 -4.73 -38.43
N SER A 30 2.23 -5.32 -37.31
CA SER A 30 1.59 -4.57 -36.22
C SER A 30 2.50 -3.50 -35.64
N LEU A 31 3.82 -3.76 -35.50
CA LEU A 31 4.77 -2.79 -34.96
C LEU A 31 5.23 -1.74 -35.98
N ALA A 32 5.10 -2.05 -37.27
CA ALA A 32 5.24 -1.06 -38.33
C ALA A 32 4.05 -0.09 -38.34
N ALA A 33 2.83 -0.58 -38.09
CA ALA A 33 1.61 0.21 -38.08
C ALA A 33 1.34 0.93 -36.74
N HIS A 34 1.69 0.33 -35.60
CA HIS A 34 1.41 0.84 -34.26
C HIS A 34 2.65 0.68 -33.37
N PRO A 35 3.12 1.71 -32.64
CA PRO A 35 4.38 1.66 -31.91
C PRO A 35 4.32 0.81 -30.61
N ARG A 36 3.20 0.16 -30.33
CA ARG A 36 2.96 -0.60 -29.11
C ARG A 36 2.32 -1.95 -29.45
N LEU A 37 2.68 -3.01 -28.72
CA LEU A 37 2.10 -4.34 -28.91
C LEU A 37 2.02 -5.09 -27.58
N VAL A 38 0.90 -5.77 -27.33
CA VAL A 38 0.80 -6.80 -26.30
C VAL A 38 0.73 -8.16 -26.96
N LEU A 39 1.70 -9.01 -26.65
CA LEU A 39 1.81 -10.37 -27.15
C LEU A 39 1.52 -11.37 -26.03
N GLU A 40 0.48 -12.17 -26.21
CA GLU A 40 0.19 -13.32 -25.36
C GLU A 40 0.68 -14.60 -26.01
N ALA A 41 1.61 -15.29 -25.36
CA ALA A 41 2.10 -16.57 -25.83
C ALA A 41 2.55 -17.43 -24.65
N PRO A 42 2.13 -18.70 -24.57
CA PRO A 42 2.50 -19.55 -23.45
C PRO A 42 4.02 -19.82 -23.43
N PRO A 43 4.59 -20.15 -22.26
CA PRO A 43 6.01 -20.44 -22.14
C PRO A 43 6.43 -21.59 -23.06
N GLY A 44 7.49 -21.40 -23.84
CA GLY A 44 7.96 -22.38 -24.84
C GLY A 44 7.40 -22.16 -26.25
N ALA A 45 6.46 -21.23 -26.46
CA ALA A 45 5.97 -20.87 -27.79
C ALA A 45 7.03 -20.16 -28.66
N GLY A 46 8.12 -19.66 -28.05
CA GLY A 46 9.21 -18.97 -28.74
C GLY A 46 9.21 -17.44 -28.59
N LYS A 47 8.31 -16.84 -27.80
CA LYS A 47 8.20 -15.37 -27.66
C LYS A 47 9.53 -14.67 -27.34
N THR A 48 10.23 -15.17 -26.32
CA THR A 48 11.51 -14.64 -25.83
C THR A 48 12.63 -14.74 -26.85
N THR A 49 12.64 -15.79 -27.67
CA THR A 49 13.80 -16.16 -28.50
C THR A 49 13.61 -15.94 -29.98
N GLN A 50 12.37 -15.75 -30.45
CA GLN A 50 12.04 -15.56 -31.86
C GLN A 50 11.60 -14.12 -32.15
N VAL A 51 10.85 -13.48 -31.25
CA VAL A 51 10.36 -12.11 -31.47
C VAL A 51 11.51 -11.11 -31.63
N PRO A 52 12.51 -11.05 -30.73
CA PRO A 52 13.61 -10.10 -30.91
C PRO A 52 14.38 -10.30 -32.23
N LEU A 53 14.55 -11.56 -32.65
CA LEU A 53 15.25 -11.90 -33.89
C LEU A 53 14.45 -11.45 -35.13
N ALA A 54 13.13 -11.67 -35.13
CA ALA A 54 12.27 -11.26 -36.24
C ALA A 54 12.19 -9.74 -36.42
N LEU A 55 12.44 -8.97 -35.36
CA LEU A 55 12.44 -7.51 -35.41
C LEU A 55 13.77 -6.90 -35.86
N LEU A 56 14.86 -7.68 -35.99
CA LEU A 56 16.18 -7.16 -36.38
C LEU A 56 16.18 -6.49 -37.75
N ASP A 57 15.41 -7.06 -38.68
CA ASP A 57 15.32 -6.63 -40.08
C ASP A 57 14.16 -5.65 -40.32
N ALA A 58 13.47 -5.20 -39.27
CA ALA A 58 12.38 -4.24 -39.42
C ALA A 58 12.92 -2.88 -39.88
N ASP A 59 12.33 -2.31 -40.93
CA ASP A 59 12.75 -1.01 -41.51
C ASP A 59 12.80 0.12 -40.48
N TRP A 60 11.82 0.14 -39.57
CA TRP A 60 11.77 1.16 -38.52
C TRP A 60 12.89 0.99 -37.50
N LEU A 61 13.51 -0.18 -37.34
CA LEU A 61 14.61 -0.37 -36.40
C LEU A 61 15.91 0.24 -36.95
N GLY A 62 16.21 0.03 -38.23
CA GLY A 62 17.46 0.45 -38.85
C GLY A 62 18.69 -0.12 -38.12
N ASP A 63 19.68 0.70 -37.82
CA ASP A 63 20.89 0.29 -37.06
C ASP A 63 20.71 0.27 -35.54
N ARG A 64 19.50 0.54 -35.05
CA ARG A 64 19.23 0.70 -33.62
C ARG A 64 19.10 -0.65 -32.91
N LYS A 65 19.23 -0.60 -31.58
CA LYS A 65 19.18 -1.77 -30.70
C LYS A 65 17.76 -2.07 -30.24
N ILE A 66 17.53 -3.35 -29.95
CA ILE A 66 16.41 -3.85 -29.17
C ILE A 66 16.93 -4.15 -27.77
N VAL A 67 16.26 -3.62 -26.74
CA VAL A 67 16.52 -3.98 -25.35
C VAL A 67 15.37 -4.84 -24.86
N MET A 68 15.67 -6.04 -24.37
CA MET A 68 14.67 -6.97 -23.86
C MET A 68 14.87 -7.16 -22.35
N LEU A 69 13.87 -6.76 -21.56
CA LEU A 69 13.80 -7.03 -20.14
C LEU A 69 13.41 -8.49 -19.90
N GLU A 70 14.20 -9.15 -19.07
CA GLU A 70 13.96 -10.48 -18.52
C GLU A 70 14.09 -10.42 -16.99
N PRO A 71 13.03 -10.70 -16.21
CA PRO A 71 13.04 -10.53 -14.75
C PRO A 71 14.13 -11.33 -14.05
N ARG A 72 14.50 -12.48 -14.62
CA ARG A 72 15.41 -13.45 -13.99
C ARG A 72 16.77 -13.43 -14.69
N ARG A 73 17.84 -13.27 -13.90
CA ARG A 73 19.24 -13.31 -14.38
C ARG A 73 19.56 -14.55 -15.22
N VAL A 74 19.07 -15.72 -14.78
CA VAL A 74 19.30 -17.01 -15.46
C VAL A 74 18.60 -17.04 -16.81
N ALA A 75 17.36 -16.54 -16.86
CA ALA A 75 16.57 -16.46 -18.07
C ALA A 75 17.21 -15.50 -19.08
N ALA A 76 17.59 -14.31 -18.63
CA ALA A 76 18.28 -13.32 -19.46
C ALA A 76 19.52 -13.90 -20.17
N ARG A 77 20.39 -14.59 -19.42
CA ARG A 77 21.59 -15.24 -19.99
C ARG A 77 21.21 -16.37 -20.94
N SER A 78 20.26 -17.23 -20.54
CA SER A 78 19.83 -18.38 -21.34
C SER A 78 19.19 -17.95 -22.66
N ALA A 79 18.34 -16.92 -22.64
CA ALA A 79 17.70 -16.34 -23.81
C ALA A 79 18.74 -15.73 -24.77
N ALA A 80 19.66 -14.90 -24.26
CA ALA A 80 20.72 -14.31 -25.07
C ALA A 80 21.63 -15.38 -25.71
N THR A 81 22.02 -16.41 -24.94
CA THR A 81 22.84 -17.52 -25.45
C THR A 81 22.12 -18.33 -26.51
N PHE A 82 20.83 -18.58 -26.31
CA PHE A 82 20.01 -19.33 -27.27
C PHE A 82 19.84 -18.55 -28.58
N MET A 83 19.53 -17.26 -28.51
CA MET A 83 19.41 -16.39 -29.67
C MET A 83 20.73 -16.26 -30.45
N ALA A 84 21.86 -16.06 -29.77
CA ALA A 84 23.18 -15.99 -30.42
C ALA A 84 23.49 -17.29 -31.20
N ARG A 85 23.23 -18.45 -30.59
CA ARG A 85 23.43 -19.75 -31.24
C ARG A 85 22.56 -19.96 -32.47
N GLN A 86 21.31 -19.48 -32.47
CA GLN A 86 20.42 -19.57 -33.64
C GLN A 86 20.95 -18.75 -34.83
N LEU A 87 21.66 -17.66 -34.56
CA LEU A 87 22.31 -16.85 -35.60
C LEU A 87 23.67 -17.42 -36.04
N GLY A 88 24.17 -18.48 -35.41
CA GLY A 88 25.54 -18.96 -35.61
C GLY A 88 26.61 -18.03 -35.03
N ASP A 89 26.22 -17.12 -34.13
CA ASP A 89 27.08 -16.08 -33.55
C ASP A 89 27.55 -16.41 -32.12
N GLU A 90 28.67 -15.81 -31.72
CA GLU A 90 29.10 -15.80 -30.33
C GLU A 90 28.32 -14.75 -29.50
N ILE A 91 28.03 -15.09 -28.24
CA ILE A 91 27.39 -14.17 -27.31
C ILE A 91 28.23 -12.90 -27.09
N GLY A 92 27.58 -11.74 -27.08
CA GLY A 92 28.22 -10.44 -27.06
C GLY A 92 28.55 -9.87 -28.44
N SER A 93 28.36 -10.63 -29.52
CA SER A 93 28.33 -10.12 -30.89
C SER A 93 26.96 -9.49 -31.18
N THR A 94 26.14 -10.05 -32.09
CA THR A 94 24.81 -9.50 -32.42
C THR A 94 23.85 -9.52 -31.24
N VAL A 95 23.92 -10.55 -30.40
CA VAL A 95 23.08 -10.71 -29.20
C VAL A 95 23.94 -10.76 -27.96
N GLY A 96 23.59 -9.99 -26.93
CA GLY A 96 24.30 -9.92 -25.67
C GLY A 96 23.36 -9.76 -24.47
N TYR A 97 23.93 -9.67 -23.28
CA TYR A 97 23.18 -9.38 -22.06
C TYR A 97 23.93 -8.48 -21.08
N ARG A 98 23.16 -7.77 -20.25
CA ARG A 98 23.65 -6.99 -19.12
C ARG A 98 22.83 -7.30 -17.87
N ILE A 99 23.46 -7.94 -16.90
CA ILE A 99 22.86 -8.27 -15.62
C ILE A 99 23.72 -7.74 -14.48
N ARG A 100 23.20 -7.76 -13.25
CA ARG A 100 23.96 -7.27 -12.09
C ARG A 100 25.29 -8.03 -11.95
N PHE A 101 26.38 -7.28 -11.93
CA PHE A 101 27.78 -7.74 -11.83
C PHE A 101 28.36 -8.45 -13.07
N GLU A 102 27.65 -8.49 -14.20
CA GLU A 102 28.12 -9.22 -15.38
C GLU A 102 27.54 -8.63 -16.67
N GLN A 103 28.40 -8.44 -17.69
CA GLN A 103 27.98 -8.01 -19.02
C GLN A 103 28.74 -8.77 -20.12
N ARG A 104 28.04 -9.05 -21.20
CA ARG A 104 28.55 -9.65 -22.45
C ARG A 104 27.91 -8.93 -23.62
N ILE A 105 28.42 -7.75 -23.94
CA ILE A 105 27.96 -6.88 -25.02
C ILE A 105 29.17 -6.27 -25.75
N SER A 106 28.99 -5.83 -26.98
CA SER A 106 30.00 -5.10 -27.77
C SER A 106 29.35 -3.99 -28.60
N ALA A 107 30.15 -3.24 -29.36
CA ALA A 107 29.63 -2.27 -30.31
C ALA A 107 28.75 -2.89 -31.41
N ARG A 108 28.90 -4.21 -31.68
CA ARG A 108 28.10 -4.95 -32.67
C ARG A 108 26.75 -5.42 -32.12
N THR A 109 26.51 -5.31 -30.82
CA THR A 109 25.29 -5.83 -30.19
C THR A 109 24.06 -5.05 -30.61
N ARG A 110 23.12 -5.75 -31.25
CA ARG A 110 21.81 -5.26 -31.71
C ARG A 110 20.67 -5.69 -30.78
N ILE A 111 20.78 -6.85 -30.12
CA ILE A 111 19.82 -7.27 -29.08
C ILE A 111 20.54 -7.35 -27.74
N GLU A 112 20.08 -6.57 -26.77
CA GLU A 112 20.62 -6.56 -25.41
C GLU A 112 19.56 -7.03 -24.41
N VAL A 113 19.79 -8.20 -23.81
CA VAL A 113 18.89 -8.76 -22.78
C VAL A 113 19.32 -8.24 -21.41
N VAL A 114 18.41 -7.58 -20.69
CA VAL A 114 18.69 -6.89 -19.43
C VAL A 114 17.75 -7.36 -18.33
N THR A 115 18.16 -7.23 -17.07
CA THR A 115 17.24 -7.42 -15.92
C THR A 115 16.51 -6.13 -15.57
N GLU A 116 15.38 -6.23 -14.87
CA GLU A 116 14.52 -5.11 -14.45
C GLU A 116 15.30 -3.90 -13.91
N GLY A 117 16.11 -4.10 -12.87
CA GLY A 117 16.87 -2.99 -12.26
C GLY A 117 17.95 -2.37 -13.17
N ILE A 118 18.39 -3.08 -14.22
CA ILE A 118 19.29 -2.52 -15.24
C ILE A 118 18.48 -1.64 -16.20
N LEU A 119 17.32 -2.10 -16.67
CA LEU A 119 16.45 -1.28 -17.53
C LEU A 119 16.00 0.00 -16.82
N THR A 120 15.55 -0.10 -15.56
CA THR A 120 15.15 1.08 -14.77
C THR A 120 16.28 2.11 -14.71
N ARG A 121 17.52 1.67 -14.52
CA ARG A 121 18.67 2.58 -14.50
C ARG A 121 18.99 3.16 -15.87
N MET A 122 18.91 2.36 -16.93
CA MET A 122 19.09 2.88 -18.30
C MET A 122 18.10 4.00 -18.61
N LEU A 123 16.81 3.81 -18.30
CA LEU A 123 15.77 4.82 -18.49
C LEU A 123 16.02 6.07 -17.64
N GLN A 124 16.32 5.89 -16.35
CA GLN A 124 16.57 7.00 -15.41
C GLN A 124 17.82 7.82 -15.75
N ASP A 125 18.89 7.17 -16.21
CA ASP A 125 20.14 7.84 -16.54
C ASP A 125 20.09 8.52 -17.92
N ASP A 126 19.38 7.92 -18.88
CA ASP A 126 19.19 8.43 -20.24
C ASP A 126 17.76 8.17 -20.74
N PRO A 127 16.81 9.11 -20.50
CA PRO A 127 15.44 9.01 -21.01
C PRO A 127 15.35 8.99 -22.53
N GLU A 128 16.33 9.55 -23.25
CA GLU A 128 16.34 9.50 -24.72
C GLU A 128 16.61 8.08 -25.23
N LEU A 129 17.29 7.23 -24.44
CA LEU A 129 17.76 5.91 -24.83
C LEU A 129 18.38 5.94 -26.24
N ALA A 130 19.38 6.79 -26.44
CA ALA A 130 19.96 7.03 -27.76
C ALA A 130 20.43 5.73 -28.42
N GLY A 131 20.02 5.51 -29.66
CA GLY A 131 20.34 4.29 -30.41
C GLY A 131 19.51 3.06 -30.05
N VAL A 132 18.51 3.16 -29.16
CA VAL A 132 17.51 2.10 -28.91
C VAL A 132 16.25 2.40 -29.75
N GLY A 133 15.77 1.38 -30.47
CA GLY A 133 14.56 1.45 -31.28
C GLY A 133 13.37 0.71 -30.68
N ALA A 134 13.60 -0.27 -29.80
CA ALA A 134 12.52 -1.00 -29.13
C ALA A 134 12.88 -1.48 -27.72
N LEU A 135 11.86 -1.49 -26.85
CA LEU A 135 11.88 -2.12 -25.53
C LEU A 135 10.88 -3.27 -25.49
N LEU A 136 11.36 -4.47 -25.15
CA LEU A 136 10.56 -5.67 -24.99
C LEU A 136 10.51 -6.04 -23.51
N PHE A 137 9.31 -6.16 -22.94
CA PHE A 137 9.08 -6.58 -21.55
C PHE A 137 8.63 -8.04 -21.56
N ASP A 138 9.56 -8.96 -21.35
CA ASP A 138 9.21 -10.38 -21.25
C ASP A 138 8.71 -10.74 -19.85
N GLU A 139 7.95 -11.84 -19.78
CA GLU A 139 7.47 -12.42 -18.52
C GLU A 139 6.65 -11.41 -17.68
N PHE A 140 5.95 -10.47 -18.32
CA PHE A 140 5.28 -9.35 -17.63
C PHE A 140 4.20 -9.81 -16.63
N HIS A 141 3.67 -11.02 -16.80
CA HIS A 141 2.75 -11.66 -15.86
C HIS A 141 3.33 -11.92 -14.46
N GLU A 142 4.66 -11.83 -14.26
CA GLU A 142 5.24 -11.92 -12.91
C GLU A 142 4.85 -10.70 -12.05
N ARG A 143 4.48 -9.57 -12.68
CA ARG A 143 3.99 -8.32 -12.06
C ARG A 143 4.86 -7.82 -10.91
N HIS A 144 6.17 -7.87 -11.13
CA HIS A 144 7.16 -7.28 -10.23
C HIS A 144 7.10 -5.75 -10.30
N LEU A 145 7.40 -5.10 -9.17
CA LEU A 145 7.33 -3.65 -9.07
C LEU A 145 8.32 -2.95 -10.02
N ALA A 146 9.53 -3.49 -10.18
CA ALA A 146 10.55 -2.91 -11.05
C ALA A 146 10.18 -3.05 -12.54
N GLY A 147 9.53 -4.15 -12.93
CA GLY A 147 9.00 -4.34 -14.28
C GLY A 147 7.86 -3.36 -14.59
N ASP A 148 6.90 -3.21 -13.67
CA ASP A 148 5.80 -2.24 -13.78
C ASP A 148 6.33 -0.79 -13.89
N LEU A 149 7.31 -0.41 -13.05
CA LEU A 149 7.98 0.89 -13.13
C LEU A 149 8.70 1.08 -14.47
N GLY A 150 9.45 0.09 -14.94
CA GLY A 150 10.14 0.16 -16.22
C GLY A 150 9.19 0.39 -17.39
N LEU A 151 8.01 -0.26 -17.38
CA LEU A 151 7.00 -0.08 -18.41
C LEU A 151 6.34 1.30 -18.33
N ALA A 152 6.03 1.78 -17.13
CA ALA A 152 5.48 3.12 -16.92
C ALA A 152 6.45 4.21 -17.43
N LEU A 153 7.73 4.13 -17.04
CA LEU A 153 8.78 5.04 -17.52
C LEU A 153 8.95 4.99 -19.04
N ALA A 154 8.96 3.78 -19.62
CA ALA A 154 9.08 3.60 -21.06
C ALA A 154 7.90 4.23 -21.83
N ARG A 155 6.68 4.11 -21.31
CA ARG A 155 5.47 4.72 -21.90
C ARG A 155 5.50 6.24 -21.79
N ASP A 156 5.96 6.77 -20.67
CA ASP A 156 6.12 8.21 -20.45
C ASP A 156 7.14 8.79 -21.45
N VAL A 157 8.32 8.16 -21.56
CA VAL A 157 9.34 8.50 -22.57
C VAL A 157 8.76 8.44 -23.99
N GLN A 158 8.03 7.37 -24.33
CA GLN A 158 7.43 7.23 -25.66
C GLN A 158 6.42 8.35 -25.96
N THR A 159 5.63 8.75 -24.98
CA THR A 159 4.57 9.76 -25.15
C THR A 159 5.13 11.18 -25.20
N GLY A 160 6.18 11.47 -24.44
CA GLY A 160 6.73 12.83 -24.30
C GLY A 160 7.92 13.14 -25.21
N LEU A 161 8.73 12.14 -25.58
CA LEU A 161 10.06 12.37 -26.18
C LEU A 161 10.38 11.47 -27.37
N ARG A 162 10.04 10.18 -27.29
CA ARG A 162 10.40 9.16 -28.27
C ARG A 162 9.16 8.46 -28.83
N GLU A 163 8.32 9.20 -29.56
CA GLU A 163 7.14 8.63 -30.25
C GLU A 163 7.51 7.48 -31.21
N ASP A 164 8.77 7.46 -31.65
CA ASP A 164 9.36 6.43 -32.48
C ASP A 164 9.88 5.20 -31.70
N LEU A 165 9.92 5.21 -30.37
CA LEU A 165 10.32 4.03 -29.60
C LEU A 165 9.22 2.97 -29.69
N ARG A 166 9.56 1.71 -29.97
CA ARG A 166 8.57 0.61 -29.98
C ARG A 166 8.51 -0.08 -28.62
N LEU A 167 7.31 -0.31 -28.10
CA LEU A 167 7.10 -1.00 -26.83
C LEU A 167 6.36 -2.32 -27.06
N VAL A 168 6.92 -3.42 -26.57
CA VAL A 168 6.31 -4.75 -26.68
C VAL A 168 6.21 -5.35 -25.30
N VAL A 169 5.01 -5.73 -24.88
CA VAL A 169 4.79 -6.47 -23.63
C VAL A 169 4.47 -7.92 -23.97
N MET A 170 5.29 -8.84 -23.49
CA MET A 170 5.12 -10.28 -23.72
C MET A 170 4.68 -10.96 -22.43
N SER A 171 3.55 -11.67 -22.49
CA SER A 171 2.94 -12.34 -21.33
C SER A 171 2.54 -13.78 -21.64
N ALA A 172 2.58 -14.63 -20.62
CA ALA A 172 2.13 -16.01 -20.68
C ALA A 172 0.65 -16.19 -20.30
N THR A 173 0.02 -15.17 -19.71
CA THR A 173 -1.33 -15.25 -19.13
C THR A 173 -2.32 -14.30 -19.80
N LEU A 174 -3.61 -14.62 -19.64
CA LEU A 174 -4.78 -13.98 -20.26
C LEU A 174 -5.11 -12.54 -19.77
N ASP A 175 -4.34 -11.97 -18.84
CA ASP A 175 -4.57 -10.58 -18.39
C ASP A 175 -4.03 -9.52 -19.36
N GLY A 176 -3.56 -9.93 -20.54
CA GLY A 176 -3.09 -9.00 -21.56
C GLY A 176 -4.19 -8.12 -22.13
N ALA A 177 -5.47 -8.42 -21.94
CA ALA A 177 -6.56 -7.50 -22.28
C ALA A 177 -6.50 -6.19 -21.48
N ARG A 178 -6.29 -6.28 -20.16
CA ARG A 178 -6.20 -5.11 -19.28
C ARG A 178 -4.94 -4.29 -19.58
N ILE A 179 -3.82 -4.98 -19.79
CA ILE A 179 -2.55 -4.34 -20.18
C ILE A 179 -2.65 -3.70 -21.56
N ALA A 180 -3.27 -4.35 -22.55
CA ALA A 180 -3.45 -3.81 -23.89
C ALA A 180 -4.34 -2.55 -23.89
N GLN A 181 -5.40 -2.55 -23.07
CA GLN A 181 -6.25 -1.38 -22.88
C GLN A 181 -5.47 -0.21 -22.24
N TRP A 182 -4.71 -0.48 -21.18
CA TRP A 182 -3.91 0.55 -20.50
C TRP A 182 -2.79 1.10 -21.40
N LEU A 183 -2.08 0.20 -22.10
CA LEU A 183 -1.01 0.57 -23.02
C LEU A 183 -1.55 1.21 -24.30
N ASP A 184 -2.84 1.06 -24.62
CA ASP A 184 -3.44 1.41 -25.92
C ASP A 184 -2.65 0.76 -27.07
N ALA A 185 -2.71 -0.57 -27.10
CA ALA A 185 -1.94 -1.41 -28.00
C ALA A 185 -2.79 -2.54 -28.60
N PRO A 186 -2.56 -2.92 -29.87
CA PRO A 186 -3.02 -4.20 -30.41
C PRO A 186 -2.60 -5.37 -29.51
N ARG A 187 -3.46 -6.39 -29.46
CA ARG A 187 -3.22 -7.63 -28.74
C ARG A 187 -3.16 -8.79 -29.72
N LEU A 188 -2.03 -9.47 -29.78
CA LEU A 188 -1.82 -10.69 -30.57
C LEU A 188 -1.65 -11.89 -29.64
N SER A 189 -2.16 -13.06 -30.06
CA SER A 189 -2.11 -14.28 -29.24
C SER A 189 -1.64 -15.47 -30.05
N SER A 190 -0.60 -16.15 -29.57
CA SER A 190 -0.13 -17.43 -30.14
C SER A 190 -0.76 -18.59 -29.39
N ALA A 191 -1.43 -19.49 -30.10
CA ALA A 191 -1.76 -20.80 -29.56
C ALA A 191 -0.46 -21.58 -29.30
N GLY A 192 -0.23 -22.04 -28.08
CA GLY A 192 0.94 -22.88 -27.76
C GLY A 192 0.82 -24.27 -28.37
N ARG A 193 1.95 -24.99 -28.43
CA ARG A 193 1.97 -26.45 -28.55
C ARG A 193 2.24 -27.03 -27.16
N SER A 194 1.20 -27.47 -26.47
CA SER A 194 1.32 -28.20 -25.20
C SER A 194 0.70 -29.58 -25.35
N PHE A 195 1.46 -30.61 -24.98
CA PHE A 195 0.92 -31.96 -24.82
C PHE A 195 0.02 -32.02 -23.59
N PRO A 196 -0.97 -32.93 -23.56
CA PRO A 196 -1.85 -33.09 -22.40
C PRO A 196 -1.04 -33.44 -21.14
N VAL A 197 -1.42 -32.83 -20.02
CA VAL A 197 -0.87 -33.09 -18.69
C VAL A 197 -1.98 -33.60 -17.80
N ASP A 198 -1.82 -34.81 -17.26
CA ASP A 198 -2.75 -35.35 -16.27
C ASP A 198 -2.44 -34.76 -14.90
N VAL A 199 -3.43 -34.16 -14.25
CA VAL A 199 -3.27 -33.42 -12.99
C VAL A 199 -3.97 -34.19 -11.89
N SER A 200 -3.23 -34.59 -10.86
CA SER A 200 -3.79 -35.24 -9.68
C SER A 200 -3.32 -34.58 -8.38
N HIS A 201 -4.11 -34.74 -7.34
CA HIS A 201 -3.88 -34.14 -6.03
C HIS A 201 -3.49 -35.23 -5.01
N VAL A 202 -2.35 -35.03 -4.34
CA VAL A 202 -1.78 -35.95 -3.36
C VAL A 202 -1.58 -35.19 -2.04
N PRO A 203 -2.64 -34.96 -1.24
CA PRO A 203 -2.54 -34.22 0.02
C PRO A 203 -1.61 -34.92 1.05
N PRO A 204 -1.11 -34.17 2.05
CA PRO A 204 -0.26 -34.75 3.08
C PRO A 204 -1.06 -35.75 3.94
N ARG A 205 -0.40 -36.83 4.36
CA ARG A 205 -0.93 -37.68 5.43
C ARG A 205 -0.93 -36.90 6.75
N ARG A 206 -1.71 -37.37 7.72
CA ARG A 206 -1.76 -36.76 9.06
C ARG A 206 -0.34 -36.65 9.64
N ASP A 207 0.03 -35.44 10.05
CA ASP A 207 1.34 -35.09 10.63
C ASP A 207 2.56 -35.36 9.71
N GLU A 208 2.35 -35.48 8.39
CA GLU A 208 3.42 -35.67 7.40
C GLU A 208 4.08 -34.32 7.05
N ALA A 209 5.39 -34.19 7.33
CA ALA A 209 6.17 -33.03 6.89
C ALA A 209 6.35 -33.00 5.36
N LEU A 210 6.50 -31.80 4.79
CA LEU A 210 6.63 -31.58 3.35
C LEU A 210 7.74 -32.44 2.73
N GLU A 211 8.92 -32.51 3.36
CA GLU A 211 10.05 -33.30 2.86
C GLU A 211 9.77 -34.81 2.79
N HIS A 212 8.93 -35.34 3.70
CA HIS A 212 8.54 -36.75 3.71
C HIS A 212 7.46 -37.05 2.67
N GLN A 213 6.46 -36.17 2.56
CA GLN A 213 5.45 -36.22 1.50
C GLN A 213 6.12 -36.15 0.13
N MET A 214 7.05 -35.20 -0.05
CA MET A 214 7.80 -35.00 -1.28
C MET A 214 8.59 -36.25 -1.66
N ARG A 215 9.35 -36.82 -0.71
CA ARG A 215 10.08 -38.07 -0.92
C ARG A 215 9.15 -39.19 -1.40
N ARG A 216 8.02 -39.40 -0.71
CA ARG A 216 7.04 -40.44 -1.04
C ARG A 216 6.50 -40.26 -2.46
N VAL A 217 6.09 -39.04 -2.82
CA VAL A 217 5.47 -38.75 -4.12
C VAL A 217 6.48 -38.82 -5.26
N VAL A 218 7.69 -38.29 -5.07
CA VAL A 218 8.74 -38.33 -6.11
C VAL A 218 9.19 -39.77 -6.38
N VAL A 219 9.41 -40.59 -5.34
CA VAL A 219 9.81 -42.00 -5.52
C VAL A 219 8.73 -42.79 -6.26
N ASP A 220 7.46 -42.62 -5.87
CA ASP A 220 6.33 -43.28 -6.54
C ASP A 220 6.17 -42.82 -8.00
N ALA A 221 6.28 -41.52 -8.26
CA ALA A 221 6.20 -40.95 -9.60
C ALA A 221 7.34 -41.46 -10.50
N LEU A 222 8.58 -41.55 -9.98
CA LEU A 222 9.68 -42.12 -10.74
C LEU A 222 9.47 -43.62 -11.02
N ALA A 223 8.87 -44.38 -10.11
CA ALA A 223 8.59 -45.80 -10.34
C ALA A 223 7.48 -46.03 -11.39
N THR A 224 6.51 -45.12 -11.48
CA THR A 224 5.28 -45.32 -12.28
C THR A 224 5.25 -44.52 -13.58
N GLN A 225 6.04 -43.47 -13.72
CA GLN A 225 6.02 -42.54 -14.85
C GLN A 225 7.40 -42.47 -15.51
N ALA A 226 7.43 -42.17 -16.80
CA ALA A 226 8.67 -41.98 -17.57
C ALA A 226 9.10 -40.50 -17.63
N GLY A 227 10.39 -40.26 -17.90
CA GLY A 227 10.97 -38.91 -18.06
C GLY A 227 11.49 -38.28 -16.77
N ASP A 228 12.04 -37.08 -16.86
CA ASP A 228 12.62 -36.38 -15.70
C ASP A 228 11.52 -35.75 -14.82
N ALA A 229 11.84 -35.57 -13.54
CA ALA A 229 10.96 -34.93 -12.57
C ALA A 229 11.42 -33.51 -12.23
N LEU A 230 10.50 -32.56 -12.29
CA LEU A 230 10.66 -31.20 -11.81
C LEU A 230 9.83 -31.00 -10.55
N VAL A 231 10.49 -30.60 -9.47
CA VAL A 231 9.88 -30.48 -8.15
C VAL A 231 9.89 -29.02 -7.71
N PHE A 232 8.72 -28.42 -7.51
CA PHE A 232 8.59 -27.04 -7.07
C PHE A 232 8.54 -26.94 -5.55
N LEU A 233 9.47 -26.18 -4.98
CA LEU A 233 9.62 -25.91 -3.55
C LEU A 233 9.72 -24.40 -3.30
N PRO A 234 9.27 -23.92 -2.13
CA PRO A 234 9.19 -22.48 -1.87
C PRO A 234 10.57 -21.81 -1.73
N GLY A 235 11.63 -22.54 -1.38
CA GLY A 235 12.97 -21.96 -1.26
C GLY A 235 14.10 -22.93 -0.94
N GLN A 236 15.30 -22.38 -0.80
CA GLN A 236 16.55 -23.14 -0.64
C GLN A 236 16.55 -24.08 0.57
N ARG A 237 15.96 -23.64 1.68
CA ARG A 237 15.90 -24.46 2.90
C ARG A 237 15.07 -25.72 2.68
N GLU A 238 13.93 -25.58 2.04
CA GLU A 238 13.04 -26.68 1.72
C GLU A 238 13.66 -27.59 0.66
N ILE A 239 14.34 -27.02 -0.34
CA ILE A 239 15.18 -27.76 -1.30
C ILE A 239 16.23 -28.61 -0.58
N ALA A 240 17.01 -28.04 0.34
CA ALA A 240 18.07 -28.77 1.05
C ALA A 240 17.51 -29.93 1.89
N ARG A 241 16.36 -29.74 2.55
CA ARG A 241 15.70 -30.80 3.32
C ARG A 241 15.17 -31.93 2.42
N CYS A 242 14.47 -31.57 1.35
CA CYS A 242 13.96 -32.56 0.39
C CYS A 242 15.11 -33.30 -0.30
N ARG A 243 16.20 -32.58 -0.64
CA ARG A 243 17.41 -33.16 -1.21
C ARG A 243 17.99 -34.25 -0.29
N ALA A 244 18.21 -33.93 0.98
CA ALA A 244 18.74 -34.91 1.94
C ALA A 244 17.84 -36.16 2.08
N GLN A 245 16.51 -35.99 2.02
CA GLN A 245 15.56 -37.10 2.07
C GLN A 245 15.56 -37.94 0.78
N LEU A 246 15.79 -37.31 -0.38
CA LEU A 246 15.80 -37.97 -1.69
C LEU A 246 17.14 -38.64 -1.99
N GLU A 247 18.28 -38.06 -1.60
CA GLU A 247 19.60 -38.70 -1.75
C GLU A 247 19.66 -40.06 -1.06
N ALA A 248 18.96 -40.22 0.07
CA ALA A 248 18.88 -41.48 0.79
C ALA A 248 17.90 -42.51 0.17
N ALA A 249 17.02 -42.08 -0.73
CA ALA A 249 15.89 -42.89 -1.22
C ALA A 249 15.92 -43.18 -2.73
N LEU A 250 16.61 -42.35 -3.51
CA LEU A 250 16.72 -42.51 -4.96
C LEU A 250 17.79 -43.56 -5.32
N PRO A 251 17.57 -44.36 -6.37
CA PRO A 251 18.58 -45.28 -6.86
C PRO A 251 19.75 -44.52 -7.54
N GLY A 252 20.93 -45.16 -7.59
CA GLY A 252 22.18 -44.51 -8.03
C GLY A 252 22.23 -44.10 -9.51
N ASP A 253 21.25 -44.51 -10.30
CA ASP A 253 21.05 -44.14 -11.71
C ASP A 253 20.20 -42.87 -11.89
N VAL A 254 19.72 -42.26 -10.79
CA VAL A 254 19.00 -40.98 -10.79
C VAL A 254 19.93 -39.85 -10.34
N GLU A 255 20.09 -38.83 -11.18
CA GLU A 255 20.84 -37.63 -10.84
C GLU A 255 19.91 -36.60 -10.15
N LEU A 256 20.29 -36.18 -8.94
CA LEU A 256 19.55 -35.19 -8.17
C LEU A 256 20.19 -33.80 -8.32
N LEU A 257 19.42 -32.88 -8.88
CA LEU A 257 19.84 -31.53 -9.23
C LEU A 257 19.03 -30.49 -8.44
N VAL A 258 19.60 -29.29 -8.34
CA VAL A 258 18.98 -28.16 -7.63
C VAL A 258 18.96 -26.96 -8.57
N LEU A 259 17.88 -26.17 -8.54
CA LEU A 259 17.74 -24.94 -9.33
C LEU A 259 17.10 -23.80 -8.52
N HIS A 260 17.91 -22.80 -8.14
CA HIS A 260 17.43 -21.55 -7.53
C HIS A 260 18.28 -20.35 -7.96
N GLY A 261 17.75 -19.14 -7.77
CA GLY A 261 18.34 -17.89 -8.30
C GLY A 261 19.73 -17.53 -7.77
N GLU A 262 20.12 -18.07 -6.61
CA GLU A 262 21.45 -17.84 -6.00
C GLU A 262 22.54 -18.85 -6.42
N LEU A 263 22.19 -19.88 -7.20
CA LEU A 263 23.20 -20.84 -7.67
C LEU A 263 24.27 -20.16 -8.56
N PRO A 264 25.52 -20.65 -8.51
CA PRO A 264 26.52 -20.30 -9.51
C PRO A 264 26.03 -20.55 -10.94
N VAL A 265 26.52 -19.73 -11.85
CA VAL A 265 26.13 -19.71 -13.27
C VAL A 265 26.33 -21.08 -13.93
N GLU A 266 27.44 -21.73 -13.62
CA GLU A 266 27.85 -23.02 -14.16
C GLU A 266 26.87 -24.12 -13.71
N ALA A 267 26.52 -24.12 -12.42
CA ALA A 267 25.57 -25.06 -11.85
C ALA A 267 24.17 -24.90 -12.45
N GLN A 268 23.69 -23.66 -12.63
CA GLN A 268 22.41 -23.43 -13.30
C GLN A 268 22.44 -23.93 -14.75
N THR A 269 23.53 -23.69 -15.48
CA THR A 269 23.68 -24.10 -16.88
C THR A 269 23.69 -25.61 -17.02
N HIS A 270 24.36 -26.33 -16.10
CA HIS A 270 24.37 -27.80 -16.05
C HIS A 270 22.95 -28.37 -15.98
N VAL A 271 22.08 -27.79 -15.14
CA VAL A 271 20.68 -28.22 -14.98
C VAL A 271 19.88 -28.10 -16.29
N LEU A 272 20.24 -27.16 -17.17
CA LEU A 272 19.50 -26.92 -18.42
C LEU A 272 19.91 -27.86 -19.55
N GLN A 273 21.06 -28.51 -19.43
CA GLN A 273 21.56 -29.43 -20.45
C GLN A 273 20.95 -30.83 -20.25
N PRO A 274 20.67 -31.62 -21.30
CA PRO A 274 20.29 -33.02 -21.14
C PRO A 274 21.39 -33.83 -20.41
N ALA A 275 21.01 -34.88 -19.69
CA ALA A 275 21.99 -35.81 -19.10
C ALA A 275 22.80 -36.49 -20.22
N ALA A 276 24.12 -36.36 -20.18
CA ALA A 276 25.02 -36.88 -21.23
C ALA A 276 25.03 -38.42 -21.34
N ASP A 277 24.63 -39.10 -20.27
CA ASP A 277 24.64 -40.56 -20.13
C ASP A 277 23.23 -41.18 -20.07
N GLY A 278 22.19 -40.39 -20.33
CA GLY A 278 20.79 -40.86 -20.33
C GLY A 278 20.21 -41.15 -18.94
N ARG A 279 20.90 -40.81 -17.84
CA ARG A 279 20.34 -40.93 -16.49
C ARG A 279 19.08 -40.08 -16.32
N ARG A 280 18.12 -40.59 -15.55
CA ARG A 280 16.95 -39.80 -15.15
C ARG A 280 17.34 -38.73 -14.16
N ARG A 281 16.66 -37.60 -14.24
CA ARG A 281 16.94 -36.45 -13.36
C ARG A 281 15.76 -36.06 -12.51
N VAL A 282 16.06 -35.65 -11.29
CA VAL A 282 15.12 -34.97 -10.40
C VAL A 282 15.68 -33.57 -10.14
N VAL A 283 14.95 -32.54 -10.58
CA VAL A 283 15.35 -31.15 -10.40
C VAL A 283 14.50 -30.53 -9.29
N LEU A 284 15.12 -30.24 -8.15
CA LEU A 284 14.50 -29.51 -7.04
C LEU A 284 14.62 -28.01 -7.29
N ALA A 285 13.52 -27.33 -7.59
CA ALA A 285 13.52 -25.95 -8.06
C ALA A 285 12.61 -25.02 -7.27
N THR A 286 12.94 -23.73 -7.26
CA THR A 286 11.98 -22.66 -6.91
C THR A 286 11.20 -22.22 -8.16
N ASN A 287 10.40 -21.15 -8.04
CA ASN A 287 9.69 -20.52 -9.16
C ASN A 287 10.59 -20.07 -10.32
N VAL A 288 11.93 -20.10 -10.17
CA VAL A 288 12.86 -19.89 -11.29
C VAL A 288 12.60 -20.86 -12.45
N ALA A 289 12.03 -22.03 -12.17
CA ALA A 289 11.67 -23.03 -13.16
C ALA A 289 10.19 -22.94 -13.61
N GLU A 290 9.45 -21.89 -13.25
CA GLU A 290 8.03 -21.76 -13.57
C GLU A 290 7.84 -21.37 -15.04
N SER A 291 8.49 -20.30 -15.49
CA SER A 291 8.14 -19.69 -16.78
C SER A 291 9.35 -19.50 -17.72
N SER A 292 10.56 -19.27 -17.20
CA SER A 292 11.66 -18.70 -18.01
C SER A 292 12.81 -19.65 -18.42
N VAL A 293 12.71 -20.95 -18.15
CA VAL A 293 13.82 -21.91 -18.36
C VAL A 293 13.29 -23.18 -19.04
N THR A 294 13.85 -23.72 -20.10
CA THR A 294 13.40 -25.05 -20.59
C THR A 294 14.28 -26.15 -20.01
N LEU A 295 13.67 -27.14 -19.34
CA LEU A 295 14.34 -28.35 -18.86
C LEU A 295 14.00 -29.50 -19.82
N PRO A 296 14.93 -29.91 -20.70
CA PRO A 296 14.69 -31.01 -21.63
C PRO A 296 14.39 -32.29 -20.85
N GLY A 297 13.42 -33.10 -21.30
CA GLY A 297 13.12 -34.41 -20.71
C GLY A 297 12.14 -34.42 -19.54
N VAL A 298 11.76 -33.27 -18.98
CA VAL A 298 10.75 -33.20 -17.90
C VAL A 298 9.39 -33.66 -18.40
N ARG A 299 8.83 -34.67 -17.72
CA ARG A 299 7.48 -35.21 -17.95
C ARG A 299 6.70 -35.39 -16.66
N ILE A 300 7.35 -35.21 -15.51
CA ILE A 300 6.74 -35.30 -14.19
C ILE A 300 6.94 -33.95 -13.50
N VAL A 301 5.86 -33.36 -13.01
CA VAL A 301 5.91 -32.20 -12.13
C VAL A 301 5.38 -32.62 -10.76
N VAL A 302 6.10 -32.28 -9.70
CA VAL A 302 5.60 -32.39 -8.32
C VAL A 302 5.60 -30.99 -7.70
N ASP A 303 4.43 -30.49 -7.33
CA ASP A 303 4.26 -29.10 -6.90
C ASP A 303 3.84 -29.03 -5.44
N SER A 304 4.63 -28.33 -4.62
CA SER A 304 4.27 -28.04 -3.22
C SER A 304 3.12 -27.05 -3.08
N GLY A 305 2.75 -26.33 -4.14
CA GLY A 305 1.68 -25.32 -4.11
C GLY A 305 2.08 -24.04 -3.39
N GLN A 306 3.37 -23.87 -3.12
CA GLN A 306 3.91 -22.75 -2.36
C GLN A 306 5.04 -22.04 -3.10
N ALA A 307 5.23 -20.77 -2.79
CA ALA A 307 6.30 -19.91 -3.28
C ALA A 307 6.78 -18.95 -2.19
N ARG A 308 7.97 -18.38 -2.36
CA ARG A 308 8.41 -17.21 -1.59
C ARG A 308 8.12 -15.95 -2.37
N GLU A 309 7.29 -15.08 -1.81
CA GLU A 309 6.95 -13.78 -2.39
C GLU A 309 7.29 -12.64 -1.41
N PRO A 310 7.69 -11.45 -1.91
CA PRO A 310 7.88 -10.28 -1.05
C PRO A 310 6.55 -9.79 -0.50
N ARG A 311 6.52 -9.53 0.81
CA ARG A 311 5.38 -8.98 1.53
C ARG A 311 5.85 -7.82 2.41
N PHE A 312 5.08 -6.75 2.44
CA PHE A 312 5.29 -5.69 3.41
C PHE A 312 5.14 -6.23 4.83
N ASP A 313 6.20 -6.14 5.63
CA ASP A 313 6.12 -6.40 7.06
C ASP A 313 5.90 -5.07 7.79
N PRO A 314 4.67 -4.81 8.28
CA PRO A 314 4.36 -3.55 8.96
C PRO A 314 5.21 -3.35 10.22
N ASN A 315 5.74 -4.44 10.80
CA ASN A 315 6.48 -4.33 12.04
C ASN A 315 7.87 -3.73 11.83
N SER A 316 8.60 -4.24 10.84
CA SER A 316 9.90 -3.69 10.45
C SER A 316 9.78 -2.46 9.55
N GLY A 317 8.64 -2.28 8.87
CA GLY A 317 8.50 -1.26 7.82
C GLY A 317 9.40 -1.54 6.62
N LEU A 318 9.71 -2.83 6.38
CA LEU A 318 10.52 -3.34 5.28
C LEU A 318 9.77 -4.50 4.61
N SER A 319 10.06 -4.78 3.35
CA SER A 319 9.56 -5.99 2.68
C SER A 319 10.37 -7.22 3.11
N ARG A 320 9.68 -8.35 3.36
CA ARG A 320 10.29 -9.65 3.71
C ARG A 320 9.74 -10.75 2.81
N LEU A 321 10.52 -11.81 2.63
CA LEU A 321 10.07 -13.01 1.90
C LEU A 321 9.20 -13.90 2.79
N GLU A 322 7.93 -14.02 2.43
CA GLU A 322 6.95 -14.90 3.07
C GLU A 322 6.66 -16.12 2.19
N THR A 323 6.40 -17.27 2.82
CA THR A 323 5.94 -18.45 2.11
C THR A 323 4.42 -18.38 1.97
N VAL A 324 3.93 -18.26 0.74
CA VAL A 324 2.51 -18.13 0.42
C VAL A 324 2.05 -19.27 -0.49
N SER A 325 0.73 -19.50 -0.54
CA SER A 325 0.15 -20.37 -1.56
C SER A 325 0.20 -19.68 -2.92
N ILE A 326 0.46 -20.45 -3.97
CA ILE A 326 0.50 -19.91 -5.34
C ILE A 326 -0.90 -19.62 -5.89
N SER A 327 -0.97 -18.85 -6.97
CA SER A 327 -2.22 -18.66 -7.71
C SER A 327 -2.56 -19.88 -8.58
N GLN A 328 -3.81 -19.99 -9.01
CA GLN A 328 -4.25 -20.99 -9.98
C GLN A 328 -3.44 -20.90 -11.28
N ALA A 329 -3.27 -19.69 -11.82
CA ALA A 329 -2.46 -19.46 -13.02
C ALA A 329 -1.01 -19.98 -12.86
N SER A 330 -0.39 -19.76 -11.70
CA SER A 330 0.96 -20.26 -11.40
C SER A 330 0.98 -21.80 -11.30
N ALA A 331 -0.02 -22.40 -10.66
CA ALA A 331 -0.17 -23.86 -10.57
C ALA A 331 -0.36 -24.52 -11.94
N ASP A 332 -1.07 -23.86 -12.86
CA ASP A 332 -1.30 -24.34 -14.23
C ASP A 332 -0.04 -24.18 -15.09
N GLN A 333 0.69 -23.07 -14.94
CA GLN A 333 1.99 -22.90 -15.59
C GLN A 333 3.01 -23.95 -15.14
N ARG A 334 3.08 -24.24 -13.83
CA ARG A 334 3.93 -25.30 -13.27
C ARG A 334 3.55 -26.67 -13.79
N ALA A 335 2.26 -27.00 -13.84
CA ALA A 335 1.80 -28.26 -14.41
C ALA A 335 2.17 -28.39 -15.89
N GLY A 336 2.01 -27.31 -16.67
CA GLY A 336 2.36 -27.26 -18.09
C GLY A 336 3.83 -27.57 -18.41
N ARG A 337 4.72 -27.54 -17.41
CA ARG A 337 6.13 -27.94 -17.56
C ARG A 337 6.30 -29.42 -17.88
N ALA A 338 5.37 -30.26 -17.45
CA ALA A 338 5.35 -31.68 -17.79
C ALA A 338 4.94 -31.95 -19.25
N GLY A 339 4.24 -31.00 -19.89
CA GLY A 339 3.64 -31.17 -21.22
C GLY A 339 4.41 -30.51 -22.37
N ARG A 340 5.68 -30.15 -22.18
CA ARG A 340 6.44 -29.37 -23.19
C ARG A 340 6.94 -30.21 -24.37
N VAL A 341 7.41 -31.43 -24.10
CA VAL A 341 8.07 -32.28 -25.10
C VAL A 341 7.20 -33.48 -25.46
N ALA A 342 6.44 -33.99 -24.50
CA ALA A 342 5.57 -35.15 -24.63
C ALA A 342 4.46 -35.08 -23.56
N PRO A 343 3.43 -35.94 -23.60
CA PRO A 343 2.47 -36.06 -22.52
C PRO A 343 3.15 -36.38 -21.19
N GLY A 344 2.64 -35.76 -20.12
CA GLY A 344 3.22 -35.83 -18.79
C GLY A 344 2.18 -35.77 -17.68
N VAL A 345 2.64 -35.72 -16.43
CA VAL A 345 1.81 -35.67 -15.23
C VAL A 345 2.22 -34.53 -14.30
N ALA A 346 1.26 -33.97 -13.58
CA ALA A 346 1.48 -33.00 -12.52
C ALA A 346 0.81 -33.46 -11.22
N LEU A 347 1.61 -33.66 -10.18
CA LEU A 347 1.22 -34.12 -8.86
C LEU A 347 1.22 -32.94 -7.89
N ARG A 348 0.03 -32.49 -7.51
CA ARG A 348 -0.19 -31.34 -6.62
C ARG A 348 -0.24 -31.80 -5.17
N LEU A 349 0.65 -31.32 -4.31
CA LEU A 349 0.79 -31.80 -2.93
C LEU A 349 -0.25 -31.25 -1.93
N TRP A 350 -1.38 -30.77 -2.43
CA TRP A 350 -2.46 -30.18 -1.65
C TRP A 350 -3.81 -30.79 -2.04
N PRO A 351 -4.83 -30.78 -1.16
CA PRO A 351 -6.13 -31.35 -1.49
C PRO A 351 -6.83 -30.54 -2.58
N GLU A 352 -7.58 -31.22 -3.45
CA GLU A 352 -8.33 -30.59 -4.54
C GLU A 352 -9.35 -29.54 -4.05
N SER A 353 -9.82 -29.66 -2.79
CA SER A 353 -10.72 -28.70 -2.16
C SER A 353 -10.06 -27.36 -1.79
N GLN A 354 -8.74 -27.25 -1.81
CA GLN A 354 -8.04 -26.00 -1.52
C GLN A 354 -8.21 -25.02 -2.66
N ARG A 355 -8.93 -23.92 -2.39
CA ARG A 355 -9.13 -22.83 -3.35
C ARG A 355 -7.88 -21.95 -3.43
N LEU A 356 -7.38 -21.74 -4.64
CA LEU A 356 -6.30 -20.80 -4.93
C LEU A 356 -6.88 -19.50 -5.50
N GLU A 357 -6.19 -18.40 -5.29
CA GLU A 357 -6.52 -17.14 -5.98
C GLU A 357 -6.32 -17.32 -7.49
N PRO A 358 -7.22 -16.81 -8.36
CA PRO A 358 -7.11 -17.05 -9.81
C PRO A 358 -5.79 -16.55 -10.42
N GLN A 359 -5.34 -15.37 -10.00
CA GLN A 359 -4.16 -14.69 -10.54
C GLN A 359 -3.25 -14.20 -9.41
N ARG A 360 -1.98 -13.96 -9.74
CA ARG A 360 -1.03 -13.31 -8.83
C ARG A 360 -1.44 -11.84 -8.66
N ARG A 361 -1.40 -11.34 -7.42
CA ARG A 361 -1.56 -9.91 -7.15
C ARG A 361 -0.26 -9.17 -7.49
N PRO A 362 -0.32 -7.96 -8.08
CA PRO A 362 0.89 -7.20 -8.42
C PRO A 362 1.66 -6.79 -7.17
N GLU A 363 2.99 -6.70 -7.26
CA GLU A 363 3.82 -6.34 -6.11
C GLU A 363 3.53 -4.92 -5.61
N ILE A 364 3.19 -3.99 -6.50
CA ILE A 364 2.87 -2.58 -6.16
C ILE A 364 1.74 -2.45 -5.12
N ALA A 365 0.88 -3.46 -5.00
CA ALA A 365 -0.21 -3.48 -4.02
C ALA A 365 0.16 -4.16 -2.68
N GLN A 366 1.36 -4.74 -2.56
CA GLN A 366 1.70 -5.69 -1.49
C GLN A 366 3.03 -5.39 -0.77
N VAL A 367 3.84 -4.47 -1.29
CA VAL A 367 5.17 -4.14 -0.77
C VAL A 367 5.26 -2.70 -0.28
N ASP A 368 6.34 -2.38 0.47
CA ASP A 368 6.67 -0.99 0.79
C ASP A 368 7.00 -0.18 -0.48
N LEU A 369 6.50 1.06 -0.55
CA LEU A 369 6.66 1.92 -1.73
C LEU A 369 7.70 3.04 -1.59
N ALA A 370 8.50 3.08 -0.51
CA ALA A 370 9.54 4.10 -0.33
C ALA A 370 10.59 4.05 -1.43
N ALA A 371 10.97 2.85 -1.88
CA ALA A 371 11.90 2.71 -3.01
C ALA A 371 11.28 3.25 -4.32
N LEU A 372 10.01 2.93 -4.59
CA LEU A 372 9.28 3.44 -5.75
C LEU A 372 9.20 4.96 -5.72
N ALA A 373 8.75 5.54 -4.60
CA ALA A 373 8.61 6.99 -4.45
C ALA A 373 9.94 7.73 -4.66
N LEU A 374 11.08 7.14 -4.25
CA LEU A 374 12.39 7.72 -4.50
C LEU A 374 12.79 7.66 -5.99
N GLU A 375 12.46 6.57 -6.71
CA GLU A 375 12.66 6.48 -8.17
C GLU A 375 11.79 7.49 -8.92
N LEU A 376 10.52 7.66 -8.52
CA LEU A 376 9.61 8.65 -9.11
C LEU A 376 10.10 10.08 -8.89
N ALA A 377 10.57 10.40 -7.69
CA ALA A 377 11.14 11.71 -7.41
C ALA A 377 12.46 11.96 -8.17
N ALA A 378 13.21 10.91 -8.48
CA ALA A 378 14.40 11.01 -9.34
C ALA A 378 14.04 11.26 -10.81
N TRP A 379 12.94 10.67 -11.27
CA TRP A 379 12.38 10.90 -12.61
C TRP A 379 11.89 12.33 -12.79
N GLY A 380 11.30 12.91 -11.74
CA GLY A 380 10.78 14.28 -11.76
C GLY A 380 9.28 14.37 -12.01
N ASP A 381 8.60 13.23 -12.25
CA ASP A 381 7.14 13.14 -12.29
C ASP A 381 6.63 12.09 -11.29
N VAL A 382 5.80 12.55 -10.35
CA VAL A 382 5.15 11.72 -9.33
C VAL A 382 3.80 11.16 -9.79
N SER A 383 3.34 11.53 -10.99
CA SER A 383 2.02 11.19 -11.55
C SER A 383 2.09 10.19 -12.70
N LEU A 384 3.22 9.46 -12.81
CA LEU A 384 3.39 8.37 -13.76
C LEU A 384 2.18 7.43 -13.75
N ASP A 385 1.65 7.16 -14.94
CA ASP A 385 0.54 6.23 -15.12
C ASP A 385 1.08 4.79 -15.06
N PHE A 386 0.52 3.97 -14.17
CA PHE A 386 0.91 2.58 -13.96
C PHE A 386 -0.23 1.63 -14.36
N PRO A 387 0.08 0.38 -14.75
CA PRO A 387 -0.95 -0.63 -15.00
C PRO A 387 -1.90 -0.89 -13.81
N ASP A 388 -1.41 -0.69 -12.58
CA ASP A 388 -2.20 -0.55 -11.36
C ASP A 388 -1.70 0.68 -10.61
N ALA A 389 -2.61 1.58 -10.22
CA ALA A 389 -2.22 2.75 -9.45
C ALA A 389 -1.63 2.36 -8.08
N PRO A 390 -0.53 2.99 -7.64
CA PRO A 390 0.04 2.73 -6.33
C PRO A 390 -0.96 3.16 -5.22
N PRO A 391 -1.17 2.35 -4.16
CA PRO A 391 -2.08 2.72 -3.08
C PRO A 391 -1.73 4.07 -2.42
N ALA A 392 -2.67 5.01 -2.44
CA ALA A 392 -2.44 6.39 -1.98
C ALA A 392 -1.92 6.47 -0.53
N GLY A 393 -2.45 5.64 0.38
CA GLY A 393 -1.98 5.60 1.77
C GLY A 393 -0.54 5.11 1.92
N ALA A 394 -0.14 4.10 1.12
CA ALA A 394 1.24 3.59 1.12
C ALA A 394 2.21 4.61 0.49
N MET A 395 1.79 5.30 -0.57
CA MET A 395 2.57 6.40 -1.17
C MET A 395 2.74 7.59 -0.23
N GLY A 396 1.69 7.97 0.51
CA GLY A 396 1.79 9.02 1.53
C GLY A 396 2.82 8.67 2.61
N ALA A 397 2.74 7.45 3.14
CA ALA A 397 3.71 6.97 4.13
C ALA A 397 5.16 6.91 3.59
N ALA A 398 5.32 6.54 2.31
CA ALA A 398 6.60 6.54 1.63
C ALA A 398 7.20 7.96 1.53
N HIS A 399 6.41 8.96 1.13
CA HIS A 399 6.86 10.36 1.08
C HIS A 399 7.24 10.90 2.46
N ASP A 400 6.40 10.68 3.47
CA ASP A 400 6.67 11.10 4.85
C ASP A 400 8.00 10.51 5.37
N LEU A 401 8.24 9.23 5.08
CA LEU A 401 9.49 8.57 5.44
C LEU A 401 10.68 9.18 4.70
N LEU A 402 10.59 9.34 3.38
CA LEU A 402 11.69 9.87 2.58
C LEU A 402 12.05 11.31 2.96
N GLN A 403 11.08 12.14 3.33
CA GLN A 403 11.35 13.48 3.87
C GLN A 403 12.09 13.41 5.21
N ARG A 404 11.70 12.51 6.11
CA ARG A 404 12.41 12.31 7.40
C ARG A 404 13.83 11.78 7.25
N LEU A 405 14.08 11.03 6.17
CA LEU A 405 15.40 10.54 5.79
C LEU A 405 16.25 11.59 5.07
N ASP A 406 15.72 12.80 4.84
CA ASP A 406 16.35 13.83 3.99
C ASP A 406 16.56 13.34 2.55
N ALA A 407 15.80 12.34 2.09
CA ALA A 407 15.85 11.85 0.71
C ALA A 407 15.01 12.74 -0.24
N LEU A 408 13.94 13.33 0.28
CA LEU A 408 13.10 14.32 -0.40
C LEU A 408 13.04 15.62 0.41
N ASP A 409 12.88 16.75 -0.28
CA ASP A 409 12.61 18.04 0.36
C ASP A 409 11.11 18.23 0.68
N ALA A 410 10.77 19.40 1.25
CA ALA A 410 9.39 19.74 1.61
C ALA A 410 8.43 19.83 0.41
N ARG A 411 8.95 19.95 -0.82
CA ARG A 411 8.16 19.95 -2.06
C ARG A 411 8.06 18.55 -2.69
N GLY A 412 8.69 17.54 -2.10
CA GLY A 412 8.76 16.19 -2.64
C GLY A 412 9.85 15.99 -3.70
N THR A 413 10.77 16.94 -3.86
CA THR A 413 11.87 16.84 -4.83
C THR A 413 13.04 16.06 -4.25
N ILE A 414 13.70 15.24 -5.07
CA ILE A 414 14.86 14.45 -4.63
C ILE A 414 16.05 15.34 -4.21
N THR A 415 16.62 15.05 -3.05
CA THR A 415 17.80 15.75 -2.52
C THR A 415 19.11 15.12 -3.01
N ALA A 416 20.26 15.76 -2.73
CA ALA A 416 21.57 15.14 -2.96
C ALA A 416 21.77 13.85 -2.14
N THR A 417 21.25 13.84 -0.90
CA THR A 417 21.21 12.67 -0.04
C THR A 417 20.36 11.56 -0.67
N GLY A 418 19.17 11.90 -1.16
CA GLY A 418 18.27 10.98 -1.86
C GLY A 418 18.90 10.33 -3.09
N ARG A 419 19.61 11.09 -3.93
CA ARG A 419 20.35 10.55 -5.08
C ARG A 419 21.43 9.55 -4.67
N ARG A 420 22.17 9.82 -3.58
CA ARG A 420 23.16 8.87 -3.04
C ARG A 420 22.50 7.61 -2.49
N MET A 421 21.35 7.73 -1.84
CA MET A 421 20.58 6.56 -1.38
C MET A 421 20.12 5.71 -2.57
N LEU A 422 19.61 6.36 -3.61
CA LEU A 422 19.13 5.70 -4.82
C LEU A 422 20.22 4.87 -5.51
N ALA A 423 21.44 5.42 -5.61
CA ALA A 423 22.60 4.71 -6.18
C ALA A 423 22.98 3.42 -5.41
N LEU A 424 22.63 3.32 -4.12
CA LEU A 424 22.84 2.10 -3.33
C LEU A 424 21.85 0.98 -3.67
N GLY A 425 20.79 1.22 -4.45
CA GLY A 425 19.85 0.19 -4.93
C GLY A 425 19.42 -0.78 -3.82
N THR A 426 18.97 -0.23 -2.70
CA THR A 426 18.36 -0.92 -1.55
C THR A 426 17.26 -0.04 -0.96
N HIS A 427 16.55 -0.56 0.03
CA HIS A 427 15.51 0.19 0.72
C HIS A 427 16.04 1.52 1.28
N PRO A 428 15.33 2.65 1.12
CA PRO A 428 15.81 3.98 1.55
C PRO A 428 16.27 4.03 3.02
N ARG A 429 15.57 3.36 3.95
CA ARG A 429 16.00 3.21 5.36
C ARG A 429 17.41 2.62 5.49
N LEU A 430 17.67 1.52 4.79
CA LEU A 430 18.96 0.84 4.85
C LEU A 430 20.04 1.68 4.17
N ALA A 431 19.71 2.31 3.04
CA ALA A 431 20.60 3.23 2.35
C ALA A 431 21.01 4.42 3.24
N ALA A 432 20.06 5.01 3.96
CA ALA A 432 20.31 6.09 4.91
C ALA A 432 21.33 5.69 6.00
N MET A 433 21.12 4.53 6.62
CA MET A 433 22.04 3.99 7.64
C MET A 433 23.43 3.67 7.07
N LEU A 434 23.50 3.06 5.88
CA LEU A 434 24.78 2.75 5.22
C LEU A 434 25.59 4.01 4.88
N LEU A 435 24.92 5.13 4.61
CA LEU A 435 25.56 6.42 4.31
C LEU A 435 25.91 7.24 5.56
N ALA A 436 25.42 6.86 6.75
CA ALA A 436 25.55 7.63 7.97
C ALA A 436 26.89 7.45 8.72
N GLY A 437 27.56 6.31 8.53
CA GLY A 437 28.79 6.00 9.26
C GLY A 437 29.92 6.98 8.96
N ARG A 438 30.52 7.56 10.01
CA ARG A 438 31.56 8.62 9.91
C ARG A 438 32.97 8.06 9.88
N THR A 439 33.18 6.90 10.51
CA THR A 439 34.47 6.19 10.57
C THR A 439 34.41 4.88 9.77
N SER A 440 35.56 4.27 9.52
CA SER A 440 35.63 2.93 8.91
C SER A 440 34.80 1.91 9.69
N ASP A 441 34.89 1.96 11.02
CA ASP A 441 34.28 0.99 11.92
C ASP A 441 32.76 1.16 11.94
N GLU A 442 32.27 2.40 11.99
CA GLU A 442 30.85 2.70 11.89
C GLU A 442 30.26 2.27 10.56
N ARG A 443 30.98 2.50 9.46
CA ARG A 443 30.54 2.05 8.12
C ARG A 443 30.52 0.53 8.03
N ALA A 444 31.48 -0.17 8.63
CA ALA A 444 31.50 -1.62 8.69
C ALA A 444 30.37 -2.19 9.58
N LEU A 445 30.08 -1.54 10.72
CA LEU A 445 28.94 -1.85 11.59
C LEU A 445 27.60 -1.62 10.89
N ALA A 446 27.46 -0.54 10.12
CA ALA A 446 26.26 -0.28 9.34
C ALA A 446 26.00 -1.41 8.31
N CYS A 447 27.05 -1.97 7.70
CA CYS A 447 26.92 -3.15 6.83
C CYS A 447 26.43 -4.39 7.58
N ASP A 448 26.93 -4.62 8.80
CA ASP A 448 26.47 -5.73 9.64
C ASP A 448 25.01 -5.54 10.08
N LEU A 449 24.64 -4.33 10.50
CA LEU A 449 23.27 -3.98 10.86
C LEU A 449 22.32 -4.12 9.66
N CYS A 450 22.73 -3.68 8.47
CA CYS A 450 21.96 -3.84 7.24
C CYS A 450 21.65 -5.33 6.99
N ALA A 451 22.67 -6.18 7.03
CA ALA A 451 22.49 -7.62 6.85
C ALA A 451 21.63 -8.27 7.94
N LEU A 452 21.72 -7.80 9.19
CA LEU A 452 20.88 -8.27 10.30
C LEU A 452 19.41 -7.89 10.13
N LEU A 453 19.12 -6.68 9.63
CA LEU A 453 17.74 -6.20 9.42
C LEU A 453 17.07 -6.88 8.22
N GLU A 454 17.83 -7.18 7.17
CA GLU A 454 17.37 -7.93 6.00
C GLU A 454 17.08 -9.41 6.32
N ALA A 455 17.83 -9.99 7.27
CA ALA A 455 17.72 -11.40 7.61
C ALA A 455 16.60 -11.71 8.62
N ARG A 456 16.23 -13.00 8.70
CA ARG A 456 15.46 -13.51 9.84
C ARG A 456 16.33 -13.51 11.09
N ASP A 457 15.69 -13.37 12.24
CA ASP A 457 16.36 -13.37 13.54
C ASP A 457 17.27 -14.61 13.70
N PRO A 458 18.59 -14.43 13.89
CA PRO A 458 19.51 -15.56 14.03
C PRO A 458 19.41 -16.23 15.41
N LEU A 459 18.78 -15.59 16.39
CA LEU A 459 18.64 -16.10 17.75
C LEU A 459 17.33 -16.91 17.91
N ARG A 460 17.38 -17.93 18.77
CA ARG A 460 16.23 -18.73 19.20
C ARG A 460 15.96 -18.46 20.67
N PRO A 461 14.69 -18.35 21.08
CA PRO A 461 14.35 -18.29 22.50
C PRO A 461 14.85 -19.56 23.20
N LEU A 462 15.67 -19.41 24.24
CA LEU A 462 16.02 -20.52 25.13
C LEU A 462 14.98 -20.62 26.26
N PRO A 463 14.55 -21.84 26.63
CA PRO A 463 13.70 -22.02 27.80
C PRO A 463 14.36 -21.44 29.06
N GLY A 464 13.66 -20.53 29.75
CA GLY A 464 14.13 -19.93 31.01
C GLY A 464 15.14 -18.79 30.87
N ALA A 465 15.61 -18.45 29.67
CA ALA A 465 16.43 -17.25 29.44
C ALA A 465 15.54 -16.03 29.13
N PRO A 466 15.90 -14.83 29.61
CA PRO A 466 15.19 -13.61 29.25
C PRO A 466 15.28 -13.36 27.74
N ARG A 467 14.20 -12.86 27.15
CA ARG A 467 14.18 -12.50 25.73
C ARG A 467 15.11 -11.31 25.51
N SER A 468 15.99 -11.42 24.51
CA SER A 468 16.77 -10.28 24.05
C SER A 468 16.04 -9.56 22.90
N ASP A 469 15.48 -8.41 23.21
CA ASP A 469 14.95 -7.42 22.26
C ASP A 469 16.03 -6.44 21.75
N GLY A 470 17.20 -6.43 22.39
CA GLY A 470 18.36 -5.67 21.94
C GLY A 470 18.96 -6.19 20.63
N VAL A 471 19.16 -5.31 19.65
CA VAL A 471 19.93 -5.61 18.42
C VAL A 471 21.38 -5.97 18.77
N VAL A 472 21.91 -5.45 19.89
CA VAL A 472 23.27 -5.72 20.37
C VAL A 472 23.57 -7.22 20.53
N ALA A 473 22.63 -8.02 21.04
CA ALA A 473 22.87 -9.46 21.22
C ALA A 473 23.02 -10.21 19.89
N ARG A 474 22.27 -9.79 18.86
CA ARG A 474 22.33 -10.37 17.51
C ARG A 474 23.64 -10.02 16.83
N TRP A 475 24.07 -8.77 16.98
CA TRP A 475 25.38 -8.34 16.49
C TRP A 475 26.53 -9.04 17.23
N GLN A 476 26.45 -9.20 18.56
CA GLN A 476 27.43 -9.94 19.34
C GLN A 476 27.50 -11.42 18.92
N ALA A 477 26.37 -12.06 18.62
CA ALA A 477 26.37 -13.42 18.09
C ALA A 477 27.07 -13.52 16.73
N LEU A 478 26.89 -12.53 15.85
CA LEU A 478 27.60 -12.43 14.57
C LEU A 478 29.11 -12.22 14.76
N ALA A 479 29.51 -11.32 15.66
CA ALA A 479 30.91 -11.09 16.01
C ALA A 479 31.56 -12.35 16.61
N ALA A 480 30.86 -13.03 17.52
CA ALA A 480 31.31 -14.30 18.10
C ALA A 480 31.51 -15.37 17.03
N PHE A 481 30.57 -15.49 16.08
CA PHE A 481 30.66 -16.45 14.98
C PHE A 481 31.92 -16.24 14.12
N ARG A 482 32.27 -14.98 13.83
CA ARG A 482 33.52 -14.63 13.14
C ARG A 482 34.77 -14.98 13.95
N SER A 483 34.69 -14.96 15.27
CA SER A 483 35.76 -15.42 16.17
C SER A 483 35.80 -16.94 16.38
N GLY A 484 35.00 -17.72 15.64
CA GLY A 484 34.96 -19.18 15.73
C GLY A 484 34.05 -19.74 16.83
N ARG A 485 33.28 -18.88 17.53
CA ARG A 485 32.35 -19.29 18.59
C ARG A 485 30.91 -19.08 18.14
N THR A 486 30.04 -20.08 18.29
CA THR A 486 28.60 -19.89 18.04
C THR A 486 27.86 -19.98 19.38
N PRO A 487 27.13 -18.92 19.80
CA PRO A 487 26.28 -18.97 20.99
C PRO A 487 25.26 -20.12 20.91
N ALA A 488 24.90 -20.71 22.05
CA ALA A 488 24.01 -21.87 22.11
C ALA A 488 22.58 -21.56 21.64
N ASP A 489 22.15 -20.31 21.80
CA ASP A 489 20.88 -19.76 21.34
C ASP A 489 20.90 -19.32 19.87
N ALA A 490 22.04 -19.38 19.19
CA ALA A 490 22.19 -18.85 17.84
C ALA A 490 22.26 -19.95 16.76
N GLN A 491 21.67 -19.65 15.60
CA GLN A 491 21.69 -20.54 14.45
C GLN A 491 22.93 -20.28 13.59
N ARG A 492 23.92 -21.18 13.63
CA ARG A 492 25.17 -21.05 12.86
C ARG A 492 24.95 -20.75 11.37
N GLY A 493 24.00 -21.44 10.74
CA GLY A 493 23.68 -21.24 9.32
C GLY A 493 23.10 -19.85 9.04
N ALA A 494 22.26 -19.31 9.93
CA ALA A 494 21.73 -17.96 9.79
C ALA A 494 22.84 -16.91 9.93
N LEU A 495 23.74 -17.08 10.90
CA LEU A 495 24.88 -16.20 11.11
C LEU A 495 25.85 -16.22 9.91
N ALA A 496 26.09 -17.38 9.31
CA ALA A 496 26.91 -17.49 8.11
C ALA A 496 26.32 -16.72 6.91
N ALA A 497 25.00 -16.83 6.71
CA ALA A 497 24.30 -16.09 5.66
C ALA A 497 24.35 -14.57 5.90
N ILE A 498 24.13 -14.13 7.14
CA ILE A 498 24.23 -12.72 7.54
C ILE A 498 25.66 -12.19 7.32
N ASP A 499 26.69 -12.95 7.69
CA ASP A 499 28.08 -12.55 7.47
C ASP A 499 28.42 -12.40 5.97
N ALA A 500 27.94 -13.32 5.13
CA ALA A 500 28.11 -13.25 3.69
C ALA A 500 27.45 -12.00 3.09
N ALA A 501 26.21 -11.69 3.50
CA ALA A 501 25.50 -10.48 3.08
C ALA A 501 26.24 -9.20 3.54
N ALA A 502 26.73 -9.17 4.78
CA ALA A 502 27.50 -8.04 5.29
C ALA A 502 28.82 -7.82 4.52
N LYS A 503 29.51 -8.90 4.12
CA LYS A 503 30.71 -8.83 3.26
C LYS A 503 30.38 -8.26 1.88
N GLN A 504 29.23 -8.63 1.31
CA GLN A 504 28.77 -8.09 0.03
C GLN A 504 28.53 -6.58 0.12
N TRP A 505 27.89 -6.10 1.20
CA TRP A 505 27.69 -4.67 1.45
C TRP A 505 29.01 -3.90 1.59
N ARG A 506 29.98 -4.44 2.34
CA ARG A 506 31.32 -3.83 2.46
C ARG A 506 32.00 -3.71 1.09
N ARG A 507 31.99 -4.76 0.27
CA ARG A 507 32.53 -4.72 -1.09
C ARG A 507 31.85 -3.66 -1.94
N ARG A 508 30.51 -3.55 -1.86
CA ARG A 508 29.74 -2.55 -2.61
C ARG A 508 30.10 -1.11 -2.20
N LEU A 509 30.34 -0.88 -0.91
CA LEU A 509 30.77 0.41 -0.38
C LEU A 509 32.29 0.66 -0.50
N LYS A 510 33.03 -0.25 -1.14
CA LYS A 510 34.50 -0.22 -1.29
C LYS A 510 35.18 -0.06 0.09
N LEU A 511 34.74 -0.86 1.05
CA LEU A 511 35.25 -0.89 2.41
C LEU A 511 36.18 -2.09 2.60
N ASP A 512 37.46 -1.81 2.81
CA ASP A 512 38.48 -2.83 3.11
C ASP A 512 38.59 -3.13 4.61
N ALA A 513 38.10 -2.21 5.47
CA ALA A 513 38.16 -2.37 6.92
C ALA A 513 37.25 -3.52 7.40
N PRO A 514 37.75 -4.43 8.26
CA PRO A 514 36.91 -5.42 8.91
C PRO A 514 35.97 -4.76 9.93
N PRO A 515 34.81 -5.37 10.23
CA PRO A 515 33.96 -4.91 11.32
C PRO A 515 34.68 -5.08 12.66
N PRO A 516 34.42 -4.19 13.64
CA PRO A 516 35.06 -4.26 14.95
C PRO A 516 34.64 -5.52 15.71
N VAL A 517 35.53 -6.02 16.58
CA VAL A 517 35.29 -7.22 17.39
C VAL A 517 34.31 -6.95 18.54
N SER A 518 34.30 -5.71 19.03
CA SER A 518 33.38 -5.21 20.06
C SER A 518 32.90 -3.81 19.71
N ALA A 519 31.66 -3.48 20.10
CA ALA A 519 31.07 -2.18 19.89
C ALA A 519 30.14 -1.85 21.08
N PRO A 520 30.10 -0.59 21.56
CA PRO A 520 29.10 -0.15 22.53
C PRO A 520 27.69 -0.32 21.97
N ALA A 521 26.72 -0.65 22.84
CA ALA A 521 25.33 -0.82 22.42
C ALA A 521 24.74 0.47 21.82
N HIS A 522 25.06 1.63 22.41
CA HIS A 522 24.63 2.94 21.91
C HIS A 522 25.11 3.21 20.49
N LEU A 523 26.32 2.77 20.12
CA LEU A 523 26.84 2.96 18.76
C LEU A 523 25.99 2.27 17.69
N LEU A 524 25.39 1.11 18.01
CA LEU A 524 24.46 0.43 17.10
C LEU A 524 23.15 1.20 16.97
N GLY A 525 22.64 1.75 18.08
CA GLY A 525 21.45 2.61 18.07
C GLY A 525 21.68 3.90 17.30
N ASP A 526 22.84 4.54 17.48
CA ASP A 526 23.24 5.76 16.80
C ASP A 526 23.38 5.59 15.28
N LEU A 527 23.58 4.37 14.79
CA LEU A 527 23.48 4.06 13.36
C LEU A 527 22.03 3.76 12.96
N LEU A 528 21.28 3.03 13.78
CA LEU A 528 19.88 2.65 13.51
C LEU A 528 18.93 3.85 13.44
N VAL A 529 19.17 4.94 14.19
CA VAL A 529 18.35 6.17 14.14
C VAL A 529 18.28 6.76 12.72
N HIS A 530 19.27 6.50 11.88
CA HIS A 530 19.27 6.91 10.48
C HIS A 530 18.35 6.08 9.60
N ALA A 531 18.17 4.80 9.90
CA ALA A 531 17.20 3.95 9.21
C ALA A 531 15.78 4.18 9.74
N PHE A 532 15.64 4.51 11.02
CA PHE A 532 14.36 4.62 11.71
C PHE A 532 14.17 5.96 12.44
N PRO A 533 14.26 7.11 11.74
CA PRO A 533 14.13 8.42 12.35
C PRO A 533 12.72 8.67 12.91
N ASP A 534 11.71 7.95 12.41
CA ASP A 534 10.32 7.92 12.85
C ASP A 534 10.09 7.03 14.08
N ARG A 535 11.10 6.28 14.53
CA ARG A 535 11.00 5.30 15.63
C ARG A 535 12.03 5.54 16.73
N ILE A 536 12.60 6.74 16.77
CA ILE A 536 13.36 7.24 17.93
C ILE A 536 12.37 7.44 19.07
N GLY A 537 12.67 6.91 20.25
CA GLY A 537 11.81 6.94 21.42
C GLY A 537 12.51 7.50 22.65
N HIS A 538 11.77 8.27 23.44
CA HIS A 538 12.20 8.73 24.76
C HIS A 538 11.31 8.12 25.85
N ARG A 539 11.93 7.73 26.95
CA ARG A 539 11.26 7.08 28.08
C ARG A 539 10.16 7.95 28.68
N HIS A 540 9.02 7.35 28.97
CA HIS A 540 7.90 8.04 29.61
C HIS A 540 8.25 8.39 31.08
N PRO A 541 7.96 9.61 31.56
CA PRO A 541 8.41 10.06 32.89
C PRO A 541 7.89 9.22 34.06
N ARG A 542 6.70 8.61 33.92
CA ARG A 542 6.02 7.84 34.97
C ARG A 542 6.09 6.32 34.79
N ASP A 543 6.62 5.84 33.65
CA ASP A 543 6.61 4.43 33.32
C ASP A 543 7.86 4.06 32.52
N ALA A 544 8.81 3.38 33.16
CA ALA A 544 10.08 2.99 32.56
C ALA A 544 9.95 1.90 31.48
N SER A 545 8.76 1.32 31.30
CA SER A 545 8.46 0.36 30.23
C SER A 545 7.83 1.00 28.99
N ARG A 546 7.46 2.29 29.06
CA ARG A 546 6.80 3.00 27.96
C ARG A 546 7.69 4.09 27.40
N TYR A 547 7.62 4.28 26.08
CA TYR A 547 8.41 5.24 25.33
C TYR A 547 7.50 6.02 24.37
N ALA A 548 7.62 7.33 24.36
CA ALA A 548 7.00 8.16 23.33
C ALA A 548 7.92 8.15 22.11
N LEU A 549 7.39 7.79 20.94
CA LEU A 549 8.11 7.74 19.67
C LEU A 549 7.96 9.05 18.90
N SER A 550 8.95 9.34 18.06
CA SER A 550 9.03 10.51 17.17
C SER A 550 7.92 10.57 16.12
N ASN A 551 7.27 9.44 15.80
CA ASN A 551 6.05 9.39 14.99
C ASN A 551 4.76 9.70 15.80
N GLY A 552 4.87 10.08 17.07
CA GLY A 552 3.74 10.43 17.94
C GLY A 552 3.07 9.24 18.63
N ARG A 553 3.46 8.00 18.33
CA ARG A 553 2.91 6.81 18.98
C ARG A 553 3.62 6.52 20.31
N MET A 554 2.93 5.79 21.19
CA MET A 554 3.57 5.16 22.34
C MET A 554 4.05 3.76 21.98
N ALA A 555 5.21 3.39 22.49
CA ALA A 555 5.74 2.04 22.48
C ALA A 555 5.90 1.50 23.90
N ARG A 556 5.67 0.20 24.08
CA ARG A 556 5.87 -0.53 25.33
C ARG A 556 6.92 -1.62 25.14
N LEU A 557 7.76 -1.80 26.14
CA LEU A 557 8.75 -2.87 26.23
C LEU A 557 8.14 -4.17 26.77
N PHE A 558 8.84 -5.29 26.54
CA PHE A 558 8.60 -6.51 27.31
C PHE A 558 9.01 -6.33 28.78
N ASP A 559 8.47 -7.17 29.67
CA ASP A 559 8.78 -7.08 31.10
C ASP A 559 10.24 -7.40 31.42
N ASP A 560 10.85 -8.29 30.64
CA ASP A 560 12.25 -8.73 30.72
C ASP A 560 13.17 -8.02 29.70
N SER A 561 12.72 -6.89 29.14
CA SER A 561 13.45 -6.13 28.14
C SER A 561 14.84 -5.70 28.58
N THR A 562 15.81 -5.90 27.69
CA THR A 562 17.20 -5.44 27.87
C THR A 562 17.37 -3.93 27.69
N LEU A 563 16.36 -3.26 27.13
CA LEU A 563 16.34 -1.80 26.92
C LEU A 563 15.70 -1.05 28.09
N ARG A 564 15.18 -1.78 29.09
CA ARG A 564 14.50 -1.17 30.25
C ARG A 564 15.44 -0.21 30.96
N GLY A 565 14.97 1.03 31.14
CA GLY A 565 15.70 2.06 31.87
C GLY A 565 16.58 2.95 30.99
N GLU A 566 16.79 2.62 29.71
CA GLU A 566 17.47 3.51 28.77
C GLU A 566 16.64 4.78 28.55
N PRO A 567 17.20 6.00 28.66
CA PRO A 567 16.44 7.22 28.43
C PRO A 567 15.96 7.34 26.98
N TRP A 568 16.82 6.94 26.04
CA TRP A 568 16.59 7.01 24.60
C TRP A 568 16.80 5.65 23.95
N ILE A 569 15.92 5.32 23.03
CA ILE A 569 15.98 4.10 22.23
C ILE A 569 15.63 4.39 20.78
N VAL A 570 15.95 3.46 19.89
CA VAL A 570 15.39 3.38 18.54
C VAL A 570 14.82 1.99 18.33
N ALA A 571 13.58 1.93 17.84
CA ALA A 571 12.94 0.67 17.50
C ALA A 571 13.18 0.33 16.01
N SER A 572 13.83 -0.80 15.75
CA SER A 572 13.89 -1.36 14.39
C SER A 572 12.64 -2.16 14.06
N GLU A 573 11.99 -2.75 15.06
CA GLU A 573 10.75 -3.52 14.88
C GLU A 573 9.73 -3.23 15.97
N LEU A 574 8.50 -2.94 15.54
CA LEU A 574 7.37 -2.59 16.39
C LEU A 574 6.17 -3.44 15.98
N ARG A 575 5.42 -4.03 16.91
CA ARG A 575 4.11 -4.57 16.59
C ARG A 575 3.05 -3.56 16.94
N PHE A 576 2.27 -3.12 15.96
CA PHE A 576 1.20 -2.17 16.20
C PHE A 576 0.01 -2.84 16.89
N GLU A 577 -0.40 -2.29 18.04
CA GLU A 577 -1.60 -2.69 18.78
C GLU A 577 -2.51 -1.46 18.98
N ALA A 578 -3.74 -1.67 19.46
CA ALA A 578 -4.76 -0.61 19.54
C ALA A 578 -4.40 0.55 20.50
N LYS A 579 -3.55 0.30 21.51
CA LYS A 579 -3.10 1.32 22.47
C LYS A 579 -1.64 1.72 22.21
N ASP A 580 -0.72 0.84 22.63
CA ASP A 580 0.72 1.06 22.49
C ASP A 580 1.28 0.06 21.49
N ALA A 581 2.24 0.48 20.66
CA ALA A 581 3.03 -0.45 19.89
C ALA A 581 3.91 -1.30 20.83
N LEU A 582 4.06 -2.59 20.58
CA LEU A 582 5.00 -3.42 21.32
C LEU A 582 6.36 -3.36 20.62
N LEU A 583 7.41 -2.97 21.35
CA LEU A 583 8.77 -2.99 20.82
C LEU A 583 9.26 -4.43 20.75
N LEU A 584 9.53 -4.90 19.52
CA LEU A 584 10.05 -6.24 19.27
C LEU A 584 11.58 -6.25 19.22
N ARG A 585 12.17 -5.24 18.57
CA ARG A 585 13.63 -5.06 18.47
C ARG A 585 14.02 -3.60 18.47
N GLY A 586 15.12 -3.30 19.18
CA GLY A 586 15.66 -1.95 19.25
C GLY A 586 17.08 -1.88 19.80
N ALA A 587 17.59 -0.67 19.96
CA ALA A 587 18.88 -0.41 20.57
C ALA A 587 18.81 0.89 21.40
N PRO A 588 19.63 1.03 22.45
CA PRO A 588 19.75 2.30 23.16
C PRO A 588 20.44 3.33 22.28
N VAL A 589 20.18 4.61 22.51
CA VAL A 589 20.71 5.72 21.72
C VAL A 589 21.37 6.75 22.63
N ASP A 590 22.50 7.32 22.21
CA ASP A 590 23.16 8.37 22.98
C ASP A 590 22.53 9.75 22.69
N GLU A 591 21.97 10.38 23.72
CA GLU A 591 21.40 11.73 23.61
C GLU A 591 22.43 12.77 23.14
N ALA A 592 23.67 12.68 23.62
CA ALA A 592 24.71 13.65 23.26
C ALA A 592 24.97 13.59 21.75
N ARG A 593 24.95 12.39 21.17
CA ARG A 593 25.11 12.19 19.73
C ARG A 593 23.89 12.64 18.95
N LEU A 594 22.67 12.34 19.43
CA LEU A 594 21.44 12.86 18.83
C LEU A 594 21.45 14.40 18.78
N ARG A 595 21.81 15.07 19.88
CA ARG A 595 21.89 16.55 19.95
C ARG A 595 22.96 17.13 19.04
N ALA A 596 24.11 16.49 18.95
CA ALA A 596 25.18 16.92 18.06
C ALA A 596 24.81 16.76 16.58
N GLN A 597 23.98 15.77 16.27
CA GLN A 597 23.62 15.44 14.89
C GLN A 597 22.40 16.18 14.37
N TRP A 598 21.37 16.35 15.21
CA TRP A 598 20.12 17.03 14.86
C TRP A 598 19.73 18.06 15.93
N PRO A 599 20.56 19.10 16.17
CA PRO A 599 20.26 20.14 17.17
C PRO A 599 18.93 20.84 16.88
N GLU A 600 18.56 20.99 15.61
CA GLU A 600 17.32 21.63 15.15
C GLU A 600 16.05 20.87 15.53
N ARG A 601 16.16 19.55 15.80
CA ARG A 601 15.04 18.72 16.26
C ARG A 601 14.78 18.89 17.75
N PHE A 602 15.74 19.44 18.51
CA PHE A 602 15.56 19.78 19.91
C PHE A 602 15.04 21.21 20.04
N VAL A 603 13.74 21.34 20.28
CA VAL A 603 13.04 22.63 20.27
C VAL A 603 12.60 22.98 21.68
N ASP A 604 12.85 24.23 22.08
CA ASP A 604 12.41 24.79 23.36
C ASP A 604 11.49 25.99 23.04
N ARG A 605 10.18 25.82 23.25
CA ARG A 605 9.15 26.80 22.86
C ARG A 605 8.15 27.01 23.99
N ASP A 606 7.59 28.21 24.04
CA ASP A 606 6.45 28.51 24.89
C ASP A 606 5.18 28.06 24.17
N GLU A 607 4.45 27.13 24.78
CA GLU A 607 3.21 26.57 24.26
C GLU A 607 2.07 26.87 25.23
N THR A 608 0.89 27.09 24.67
CA THR A 608 -0.34 27.25 25.43
C THR A 608 -1.16 25.97 25.30
N ARG A 609 -1.36 25.24 26.40
CA ARG A 609 -2.20 24.04 26.43
C ARG A 609 -3.47 24.26 27.23
N TRP A 610 -4.53 23.55 26.85
CA TRP A 610 -5.72 23.42 27.69
C TRP A 610 -5.44 22.49 28.86
N ASP A 611 -5.77 22.93 30.06
CA ASP A 611 -5.76 22.10 31.26
C ASP A 611 -7.19 21.72 31.63
N ALA A 612 -7.52 20.44 31.51
CA ALA A 612 -8.87 19.94 31.72
C ALA A 612 -9.33 20.03 33.18
N GLU A 613 -8.42 19.86 34.14
CA GLU A 613 -8.74 19.96 35.57
C GLU A 613 -9.02 21.42 35.96
N ARG A 614 -8.21 22.36 35.46
CA ARG A 614 -8.36 23.79 35.74
C ARG A 614 -9.38 24.49 34.83
N ARG A 615 -9.82 23.82 33.76
CA ARG A 615 -10.65 24.38 32.68
C ARG A 615 -10.13 25.74 32.18
N ALA A 616 -8.81 25.85 32.03
CA ALA A 616 -8.15 27.09 31.64
C ALA A 616 -6.93 26.80 30.77
N LEU A 617 -6.50 27.81 30.03
CA LEU A 617 -5.22 27.74 29.33
C LEU A 617 -4.06 27.91 30.32
N VAL A 618 -3.06 27.05 30.18
CA VAL A 618 -1.81 27.13 30.93
C VAL A 618 -0.68 27.35 29.93
N GLY A 619 0.10 28.40 30.15
CA GLY A 619 1.35 28.62 29.46
C GLY A 619 2.44 27.73 30.05
N GLU A 620 3.10 26.96 29.19
CA GLU A 620 4.21 26.08 29.55
C GLU A 620 5.39 26.31 28.61
N ARG A 621 6.59 26.36 29.17
CA ARG A 621 7.83 26.22 28.42
C ARG A 621 8.05 24.72 28.20
N VAL A 622 7.94 24.28 26.95
CA VAL A 622 8.04 22.86 26.58
C VAL A 622 9.32 22.63 25.81
N ARG A 623 10.11 21.65 26.29
CA ARG A 623 11.27 21.13 25.59
C ARG A 623 10.89 19.84 24.88
N ARG A 624 11.18 19.77 23.59
CA ARG A 624 10.79 18.66 22.72
C ARG A 624 11.96 18.14 21.90
N PHE A 625 11.83 16.88 21.47
CA PHE A 625 12.56 16.33 20.33
C PHE A 625 11.53 15.89 19.30
N ASP A 626 11.49 16.52 18.13
CA ASP A 626 10.38 16.36 17.18
C ASP A 626 9.03 16.52 17.92
N GLY A 627 8.14 15.52 17.85
CA GLY A 627 6.87 15.50 18.57
C GLY A 627 6.94 15.02 20.03
N ILE A 628 8.11 14.58 20.51
CA ILE A 628 8.29 13.99 21.83
C ILE A 628 8.49 15.10 22.87
N VAL A 629 7.60 15.20 23.86
CA VAL A 629 7.77 16.09 25.01
C VAL A 629 8.79 15.49 25.97
N LEU A 630 9.90 16.19 26.19
CA LEU A 630 10.97 15.78 27.12
C LEU A 630 10.77 16.39 28.51
N ASP A 631 10.41 17.67 28.55
CA ASP A 631 10.15 18.42 29.78
C ASP A 631 9.10 19.49 29.49
N ALA A 632 8.23 19.77 30.46
CA ALA A 632 7.21 20.80 30.38
C ALA A 632 7.09 21.50 31.72
N ARG A 633 7.32 22.82 31.74
CA ARG A 633 7.27 23.63 32.97
C ARG A 633 6.32 24.80 32.80
N ALA A 634 5.43 24.99 33.77
CA ALA A 634 4.58 26.17 33.80
C ALA A 634 5.43 27.45 33.75
N ASN A 635 5.17 28.30 32.76
CA ASN A 635 5.83 29.61 32.63
C ASN A 635 4.88 30.77 33.01
N GLY A 636 3.60 30.46 33.24
CA GLY A 636 2.55 31.41 33.64
C GLY A 636 2.13 32.41 32.55
N ARG A 637 2.72 32.36 31.36
CA ARG A 637 2.45 33.28 30.25
C ARG A 637 1.65 32.57 29.16
N VAL A 638 0.39 32.92 29.02
CA VAL A 638 -0.46 32.49 27.90
C VAL A 638 -0.24 33.47 26.76
N ASP A 639 0.29 32.98 25.64
CA ASP A 639 0.43 33.79 24.42
C ASP A 639 -0.97 34.03 23.82
N PRO A 640 -1.45 35.29 23.76
CA PRO A 640 -2.76 35.59 23.20
C PRO A 640 -2.93 35.13 21.75
N ALA A 641 -1.84 35.03 20.97
CA ALA A 641 -1.88 34.55 19.58
C ALA A 641 -2.12 33.03 19.50
N GLN A 642 -1.68 32.26 20.50
CA GLN A 642 -1.85 30.81 20.59
C GLN A 642 -3.12 30.42 21.36
N ALA A 643 -3.61 31.28 22.24
CA ALA A 643 -4.79 31.05 23.07
C ALA A 643 -6.04 30.70 22.26
N ALA A 644 -6.28 31.43 21.16
CA ALA A 644 -7.44 31.19 20.30
C ALA A 644 -7.43 29.81 19.63
N GLN A 645 -6.25 29.35 19.18
CA GLN A 645 -6.09 28.01 18.63
C GLN A 645 -6.27 26.95 19.71
N ALA A 646 -5.63 27.11 20.86
CA ALA A 646 -5.72 26.15 21.96
C ALA A 646 -7.16 25.98 22.50
N LEU A 647 -7.95 27.07 22.57
CA LEU A 647 -9.37 26.99 22.94
C LEU A 647 -10.21 26.31 21.87
N SER A 648 -9.93 26.57 20.58
CA SER A 648 -10.58 25.87 19.47
C SER A 648 -10.29 24.37 19.50
N ASP A 649 -9.05 23.96 19.78
CA ASP A 649 -8.68 22.55 19.91
C ASP A 649 -9.28 21.88 21.15
N ALA A 650 -9.42 22.62 22.25
CA ALA A 650 -10.14 22.15 23.44
C ALA A 650 -11.60 21.83 23.10
N VAL A 651 -12.28 22.68 22.32
CA VAL A 651 -13.65 22.42 21.84
C VAL A 651 -13.70 21.19 20.92
N GLY A 652 -12.68 20.98 20.08
CA GLY A 652 -12.56 19.76 19.28
C GLY A 652 -12.53 18.48 20.13
N THR A 653 -11.92 18.54 21.31
CA THR A 653 -11.82 17.40 22.24
C THR A 653 -13.07 17.25 23.12
N LEU A 654 -13.61 18.36 23.62
CA LEU A 654 -14.73 18.38 24.57
C LEU A 654 -16.11 18.33 23.89
N GLY A 655 -16.17 18.58 22.58
CA GLY A 655 -17.40 18.68 21.80
C GLY A 655 -18.03 20.08 21.85
N LEU A 656 -18.97 20.37 20.95
CA LEU A 656 -19.60 21.71 20.84
C LEU A 656 -20.50 22.08 22.01
N THR A 657 -20.94 21.12 22.82
CA THR A 657 -21.87 21.35 23.94
C THR A 657 -21.28 22.21 25.06
N VAL A 658 -19.95 22.34 25.10
CA VAL A 658 -19.25 23.21 26.06
C VAL A 658 -19.35 24.70 25.72
N LEU A 659 -19.77 25.04 24.50
CA LEU A 659 -19.96 26.42 24.06
C LEU A 659 -21.27 27.00 24.61
N PRO A 660 -21.39 28.34 24.74
CA PRO A 660 -22.56 29.01 25.31
C PRO A 660 -23.77 29.04 24.35
N TRP A 661 -24.29 27.86 23.95
CA TRP A 661 -25.45 27.74 23.07
C TRP A 661 -26.71 28.30 23.72
N ARG A 662 -27.49 29.07 22.96
CA ARG A 662 -28.87 29.48 23.29
C ARG A 662 -29.85 28.76 22.38
N ASP A 663 -31.07 28.55 22.85
CA ASP A 663 -32.15 27.90 22.06
C ASP A 663 -32.38 28.58 20.71
N GLY A 664 -32.33 29.91 20.66
CA GLY A 664 -32.47 30.67 19.42
C GLY A 664 -31.38 30.38 18.38
N LEU A 665 -30.15 30.13 18.83
CA LEU A 665 -29.03 29.80 17.95
C LEU A 665 -29.10 28.35 17.46
N ARG A 666 -29.59 27.42 18.31
CA ARG A 666 -29.91 26.05 17.90
C ARG A 666 -31.07 26.01 16.90
N GLN A 667 -32.10 26.83 17.07
CA GLN A 667 -33.16 27.00 16.09
C GLN A 667 -32.64 27.58 14.77
N TRP A 668 -31.72 28.56 14.81
CA TRP A 668 -31.06 29.06 13.62
C TRP A 668 -30.28 27.95 12.89
N GLN A 669 -29.49 27.17 13.62
CA GLN A 669 -28.73 26.04 13.07
C GLN A 669 -29.66 25.03 12.37
N ALA A 670 -30.75 24.64 13.04
CA ALA A 670 -31.75 23.72 12.48
C ALA A 670 -32.41 24.27 11.21
N ARG A 671 -32.70 25.58 11.15
CA ARG A 671 -33.24 26.23 9.95
C ARG A 671 -32.27 26.15 8.77
N VAL A 672 -30.98 26.43 8.99
CA VAL A 672 -29.95 26.38 7.93
C VAL A 672 -29.83 24.96 7.38
N GLN A 673 -29.73 23.96 8.26
CA GLN A 673 -29.66 22.56 7.85
C GLN A 673 -30.92 22.11 7.10
N ALA A 674 -32.09 22.54 7.56
CA ALA A 674 -33.36 22.23 6.91
C ALA A 674 -33.44 22.82 5.49
N VAL A 675 -33.11 24.11 5.30
CA VAL A 675 -33.13 24.75 3.97
C VAL A 675 -32.08 24.11 3.05
N ARG A 676 -30.89 23.78 3.56
CA ARG A 676 -29.86 23.09 2.78
C ARG A 676 -30.35 21.74 2.24
N ALA A 677 -31.11 20.99 3.04
CA ALA A 677 -31.67 19.71 2.63
C ALA A 677 -32.86 19.86 1.66
N TRP A 678 -33.72 20.86 1.85
CA TRP A 678 -34.89 21.10 0.98
C TRP A 678 -34.52 21.75 -0.35
N MET A 679 -33.41 22.48 -0.39
CA MET A 679 -32.96 23.30 -1.51
C MET A 679 -31.42 23.23 -1.67
N PRO A 680 -30.86 22.08 -2.08
CA PRO A 680 -29.42 21.92 -2.29
C PRO A 680 -28.85 22.91 -3.31
N GLU A 681 -29.68 23.41 -4.23
CA GLU A 681 -29.32 24.43 -5.23
C GLU A 681 -28.85 25.76 -4.63
N LEU A 682 -29.19 26.07 -3.37
CA LEU A 682 -28.78 27.30 -2.68
C LEU A 682 -27.35 27.24 -2.12
N ALA A 683 -26.70 26.07 -2.20
CA ALA A 683 -25.32 25.85 -1.77
C ALA A 683 -25.00 26.38 -0.36
N LEU A 684 -25.96 26.27 0.57
CA LEU A 684 -25.76 26.69 1.96
C LEU A 684 -24.65 25.86 2.64
N PRO A 685 -23.83 26.49 3.50
CA PRO A 685 -22.76 25.79 4.20
C PRO A 685 -23.30 24.72 5.13
N ASP A 686 -22.55 23.62 5.27
CA ASP A 686 -22.87 22.60 6.26
C ASP A 686 -22.55 23.13 7.67
N VAL A 687 -23.59 23.24 8.50
CA VAL A 687 -23.53 23.67 9.90
C VAL A 687 -23.99 22.56 10.86
N SER A 688 -23.92 21.29 10.44
CA SER A 688 -24.06 20.14 11.35
C SER A 688 -22.99 20.17 12.44
N ASP A 689 -23.26 19.55 13.59
CA ASP A 689 -22.30 19.52 14.70
C ASP A 689 -20.96 18.88 14.26
N ASP A 690 -21.00 17.83 13.43
CA ASP A 690 -19.81 17.19 12.85
C ASP A 690 -19.05 18.13 11.91
N ALA A 691 -19.74 18.81 10.99
CA ALA A 691 -19.10 19.77 10.08
C ALA A 691 -18.53 20.98 10.84
N LEU A 692 -19.22 21.46 11.88
CA LEU A 692 -18.76 22.56 12.72
C LEU A 692 -17.53 22.17 13.54
N LEU A 693 -17.45 20.93 14.04
CA LEU A 693 -16.25 20.42 14.72
C LEU A 693 -15.07 20.26 13.75
N ALA A 694 -15.32 19.73 12.55
CA ALA A 694 -14.30 19.54 11.52
C ALA A 694 -13.74 20.88 11.00
N THR A 695 -14.59 21.92 10.90
CA THR A 695 -14.22 23.24 10.38
C THR A 695 -13.99 24.30 11.46
N ARG A 696 -13.93 23.90 12.74
CA ARG A 696 -13.85 24.81 13.91
C ARG A 696 -12.72 25.84 13.80
N GLU A 697 -11.59 25.49 13.23
CA GLU A 697 -10.45 26.40 13.09
C GLU A 697 -10.79 27.62 12.24
N ALA A 698 -11.64 27.47 11.23
CA ALA A 698 -12.00 28.55 10.32
C ALA A 698 -13.02 29.52 10.94
N TRP A 699 -14.04 29.01 11.63
CA TRP A 699 -15.16 29.84 12.10
C TRP A 699 -15.09 30.19 13.60
N LEU A 700 -14.56 29.29 14.44
CA LEU A 700 -14.58 29.44 15.90
C LEU A 700 -13.30 30.09 16.43
N ARG A 701 -12.13 29.80 15.83
CA ARG A 701 -10.86 30.40 16.26
C ARG A 701 -10.89 31.94 16.29
N PRO A 702 -11.44 32.65 15.28
CA PRO A 702 -11.54 34.11 15.35
C PRO A 702 -12.37 34.61 16.52
N ALA A 703 -13.39 33.85 16.95
CA ALA A 703 -14.24 34.21 18.08
C ALA A 703 -13.50 34.13 19.44
N PHE A 704 -12.40 33.39 19.51
CA PHE A 704 -11.52 33.33 20.68
C PHE A 704 -10.39 34.36 20.66
N ALA A 705 -10.37 35.30 19.72
CA ALA A 705 -9.34 36.35 19.68
C ALA A 705 -9.32 37.15 20.99
N GLY A 706 -8.17 37.18 21.68
CA GLY A 706 -8.01 37.86 22.97
C GLY A 706 -8.65 37.12 24.17
N ILE A 707 -9.23 35.95 23.96
CA ILE A 707 -9.86 35.14 25.00
C ILE A 707 -8.87 34.09 25.51
N THR A 708 -8.76 33.95 26.84
CA THR A 708 -7.83 32.99 27.48
C THR A 708 -8.54 31.87 28.25
N ARG A 709 -9.88 31.90 28.31
CA ARG A 709 -10.71 30.90 28.99
C ARG A 709 -11.94 30.56 28.15
N LEU A 710 -12.34 29.29 28.17
CA LEU A 710 -13.47 28.81 27.39
C LEU A 710 -14.81 29.45 27.82
N ASP A 711 -14.98 29.70 29.11
CA ASP A 711 -16.19 30.30 29.69
C ASP A 711 -16.30 31.82 29.49
N ALA A 712 -15.24 32.46 28.97
CA ALA A 712 -15.24 33.88 28.65
C ALA A 712 -15.79 34.18 27.24
N LEU A 713 -16.01 33.17 26.40
CA LEU A 713 -16.74 33.35 25.14
C LEU A 713 -18.22 33.62 25.46
N SER A 714 -18.74 34.75 24.98
CA SER A 714 -20.16 35.08 25.17
C SER A 714 -21.04 34.35 24.15
N ALA A 715 -22.30 34.13 24.50
CA ALA A 715 -23.28 33.55 23.58
C ALA A 715 -23.51 34.41 22.32
N ASP A 716 -23.35 35.73 22.44
CA ASP A 716 -23.52 36.66 21.31
C ASP A 716 -22.34 36.57 20.35
N ALA A 717 -21.10 36.48 20.86
CA ALA A 717 -19.91 36.24 20.05
C ALA A 717 -19.96 34.88 19.32
N LEU A 718 -20.47 33.83 19.99
CA LEU A 718 -20.72 32.53 19.36
C LEU A 718 -21.74 32.64 18.21
N ALA A 719 -22.84 33.37 18.44
CA ALA A 719 -23.87 33.56 17.44
C ALA A 719 -23.34 34.33 16.21
N GLU A 720 -22.57 35.39 16.42
CA GLU A 720 -21.92 36.16 15.36
C GLU A 720 -20.98 35.29 14.53
N ALA A 721 -20.12 34.49 15.18
CA ALA A 721 -19.17 33.60 14.52
C ALA A 721 -19.86 32.55 13.62
N LEU A 722 -20.96 31.95 14.10
CA LEU A 722 -21.73 30.99 13.31
C LEU A 722 -22.49 31.66 12.16
N GLN A 723 -23.14 32.79 12.42
CA GLN A 723 -23.93 33.51 11.42
C GLN A 723 -23.05 34.12 10.33
N ALA A 724 -21.80 34.49 10.63
CA ALA A 724 -20.80 34.96 9.67
C ALA A 724 -20.54 33.97 8.51
N ARG A 725 -20.86 32.69 8.69
CA ARG A 725 -20.73 31.67 7.64
C ARG A 725 -21.75 31.81 6.50
N LEU A 726 -22.87 32.51 6.74
CA LEU A 726 -23.83 32.84 5.70
C LEU A 726 -23.58 34.26 5.21
N ASP A 727 -23.48 34.42 3.89
CA ASP A 727 -23.47 35.74 3.27
C ASP A 727 -24.84 36.43 3.40
N TRP A 728 -24.89 37.72 3.05
CA TRP A 728 -26.11 38.49 3.21
C TRP A 728 -27.29 37.97 2.37
N PRO A 729 -27.12 37.63 1.07
CA PRO A 729 -28.17 36.95 0.29
C PRO A 729 -28.69 35.65 0.93
N GLN A 730 -27.80 34.79 1.43
CA GLN A 730 -28.16 33.53 2.08
C GLN A 730 -28.94 33.74 3.37
N ARG A 731 -28.62 34.78 4.15
CA ARG A 731 -29.40 35.15 5.35
C ARG A 731 -30.83 35.57 4.98
N GLN A 732 -30.99 36.37 3.93
CA GLN A 732 -32.32 36.75 3.44
C GLN A 732 -33.11 35.57 2.91
N GLN A 733 -32.46 34.67 2.16
CA GLN A 733 -33.05 33.43 1.70
C GLN A 733 -33.53 32.58 2.88
N LEU A 734 -32.70 32.41 3.92
CA LEU A 734 -33.04 31.68 5.13
C LEU A 734 -34.26 32.27 5.86
N ASP A 735 -34.32 33.59 6.03
CA ASP A 735 -35.43 34.26 6.71
C ASP A 735 -36.74 34.17 5.93
N ARG A 736 -36.67 34.17 4.60
CA ARG A 736 -37.83 33.98 3.71
C ARG A 736 -38.30 32.53 3.65
N LEU A 737 -37.37 31.59 3.47
CA LEU A 737 -37.64 30.18 3.22
C LEU A 737 -37.96 29.39 4.48
N ALA A 738 -37.32 29.73 5.61
CA ALA A 738 -37.56 29.10 6.89
C ALA A 738 -37.75 30.21 7.94
N PRO A 739 -38.89 30.92 7.96
CA PRO A 739 -39.09 32.02 8.89
C PRO A 739 -39.18 31.53 10.34
N VAL A 740 -38.74 32.37 11.30
CA VAL A 740 -38.85 32.06 12.74
C VAL A 740 -40.30 32.09 13.22
N ARG A 741 -41.12 32.95 12.59
CA ARG A 741 -42.55 33.09 12.89
C ARG A 741 -43.36 33.20 11.61
N MET A 742 -44.60 32.72 11.66
CA MET A 742 -45.57 32.85 10.59
C MET A 742 -46.83 33.54 11.10
N THR A 743 -47.37 34.44 10.30
CA THR A 743 -48.68 35.06 10.56
C THR A 743 -49.78 34.07 10.21
N VAL A 744 -50.64 33.77 11.16
CA VAL A 744 -51.81 32.91 10.97
C VAL A 744 -53.06 33.76 10.67
N PRO A 745 -54.17 33.20 10.14
CA PRO A 745 -55.34 33.97 9.71
C PRO A 745 -55.93 34.94 10.74
N SER A 746 -55.74 34.68 12.04
CA SER A 746 -56.12 35.61 13.12
C SER A 746 -55.34 36.93 13.15
N GLY A 747 -54.30 37.07 12.33
CA GLY A 747 -53.34 38.18 12.33
C GLY A 747 -52.19 38.03 13.34
N MET A 748 -52.18 36.96 14.14
CA MET A 748 -51.13 36.71 15.13
C MET A 748 -49.90 36.06 14.50
N ALA A 749 -48.71 36.45 14.95
CA ALA A 749 -47.45 35.79 14.57
C ALA A 749 -47.12 34.64 15.54
N ARG A 750 -47.04 33.41 15.02
CA ARG A 750 -46.74 32.18 15.78
C ARG A 750 -45.38 31.63 15.42
N ALA A 751 -44.63 31.16 16.42
CA ALA A 751 -43.29 30.63 16.23
C ALA A 751 -43.35 29.27 15.51
N ILE A 752 -42.40 29.05 14.60
CA ILE A 752 -42.17 27.76 13.95
C ILE A 752 -40.96 27.12 14.63
N HIS A 753 -41.10 25.86 15.02
CA HIS A 753 -40.02 25.08 15.58
C HIS A 753 -39.43 24.15 14.52
N TYR A 754 -38.11 24.24 14.33
CA TYR A 754 -37.35 23.42 13.41
C TYR A 754 -36.50 22.41 14.20
N ALA A 755 -36.38 21.19 13.70
CA ALA A 755 -35.60 20.14 14.32
C ALA A 755 -34.94 19.25 13.27
N ILE A 756 -33.88 18.55 13.65
CA ILE A 756 -33.13 17.60 12.83
C ILE A 756 -33.24 16.24 13.51
N GLU A 757 -33.54 15.19 12.75
CA GLU A 757 -33.64 13.83 13.27
C GLU A 757 -32.25 13.24 13.55
N ALA A 758 -32.16 12.25 14.43
CA ALA A 758 -30.89 11.64 14.84
C ALA A 758 -30.11 11.02 13.65
N ASP A 759 -30.82 10.61 12.60
CA ASP A 759 -30.27 9.95 11.41
C ASP A 759 -29.95 10.93 10.26
N GLY A 760 -30.00 12.25 10.52
CA GLY A 760 -29.53 13.30 9.61
C GLY A 760 -30.57 14.10 8.78
N PRO A 761 -31.82 13.66 8.51
CA PRO A 761 -32.77 14.47 7.76
C PRO A 761 -33.46 15.52 8.67
N PRO A 762 -33.92 16.67 8.10
CA PRO A 762 -34.71 17.62 8.85
C PRO A 762 -36.09 17.07 9.18
N ALA A 763 -36.48 17.16 10.45
CA ALA A 763 -37.84 16.86 10.88
C ALA A 763 -38.82 17.91 10.31
N PRO A 764 -40.07 17.53 10.00
CA PRO A 764 -41.05 18.48 9.48
C PRO A 764 -41.32 19.61 10.48
N PRO A 765 -41.22 20.89 10.07
CA PRO A 765 -41.31 22.01 11.02
C PRO A 765 -42.68 22.09 11.67
N VAL A 766 -42.70 22.45 12.95
CA VAL A 766 -43.89 22.42 13.79
C VAL A 766 -44.41 23.83 14.03
N LEU A 767 -45.71 24.03 13.78
CA LEU A 767 -46.44 25.23 14.14
C LEU A 767 -47.47 24.89 15.22
N ALA A 768 -47.16 25.28 16.46
CA ALA A 768 -48.10 25.16 17.58
C ALA A 768 -49.03 26.38 17.59
N VAL A 769 -50.32 26.15 17.32
CA VAL A 769 -51.30 27.23 17.12
C VAL A 769 -52.67 26.82 17.65
N LYS A 770 -53.39 27.78 18.24
CA LYS A 770 -54.75 27.54 18.71
C LYS A 770 -55.67 27.31 17.53
N LEU A 771 -56.53 26.30 17.62
CA LEU A 771 -57.40 25.88 16.53
C LEU A 771 -58.25 27.04 15.95
N GLN A 772 -58.79 27.90 16.82
CA GLN A 772 -59.63 29.03 16.38
C GLN A 772 -58.89 30.12 15.59
N GLU A 773 -57.55 30.12 15.62
CA GLU A 773 -56.75 31.08 14.86
C GLU A 773 -56.53 30.65 13.41
N LEU A 774 -56.90 29.42 13.05
CA LEU A 774 -56.78 28.86 11.71
C LEU A 774 -58.13 28.80 10.95
N PHE A 775 -59.24 29.25 11.52
CA PHE A 775 -60.50 29.30 10.77
C PHE A 775 -60.35 30.18 9.52
N GLY A 776 -61.04 29.82 8.44
CA GLY A 776 -60.84 30.49 7.15
C GLY A 776 -59.66 29.94 6.34
N LEU A 777 -58.79 29.09 6.92
CA LEU A 777 -57.65 28.52 6.22
C LEU A 777 -57.96 27.13 5.67
N ALA A 778 -58.03 27.04 4.34
CA ALA A 778 -58.37 25.80 3.66
C ALA A 778 -57.19 24.81 3.56
N GLN A 779 -55.97 25.30 3.36
CA GLN A 779 -54.79 24.46 3.12
C GLN A 779 -53.78 24.56 4.26
N THR A 780 -53.04 23.48 4.51
CA THR A 780 -51.94 23.49 5.47
C THR A 780 -50.89 24.52 5.02
N PRO A 781 -50.49 25.48 5.89
CA PRO A 781 -49.41 26.38 5.55
C PRO A 781 -48.11 25.63 5.33
N SER A 782 -47.25 26.17 4.47
CA SER A 782 -45.98 25.58 4.09
C SER A 782 -44.84 26.60 4.15
N VAL A 783 -43.62 26.09 4.27
CA VAL A 783 -42.36 26.84 4.21
C VAL A 783 -41.52 26.29 3.05
N GLY A 784 -40.37 26.89 2.78
CA GLY A 784 -39.49 26.50 1.68
C GLY A 784 -40.16 26.69 0.32
N ASP A 785 -40.78 27.86 0.09
CA ASP A 785 -41.53 28.18 -1.13
C ASP A 785 -42.59 27.12 -1.50
N GLY A 786 -43.32 26.65 -0.49
CA GLY A 786 -44.41 25.70 -0.67
C GLY A 786 -44.01 24.24 -0.67
N ARG A 787 -42.70 23.92 -0.66
CA ARG A 787 -42.20 22.54 -0.72
C ARG A 787 -42.44 21.74 0.56
N VAL A 788 -42.51 22.42 1.71
CA VAL A 788 -42.54 21.74 3.01
C VAL A 788 -43.78 22.13 3.80
N PRO A 789 -44.80 21.26 3.90
CA PRO A 789 -45.98 21.53 4.73
C PRO A 789 -45.63 21.50 6.22
N LEU A 790 -46.20 22.43 6.98
CA LEU A 790 -46.02 22.50 8.42
C LEU A 790 -46.80 21.38 9.12
N THR A 791 -46.21 20.82 10.18
CA THR A 791 -46.93 19.99 11.13
C THR A 791 -47.66 20.90 12.11
N LEU A 792 -48.98 20.90 12.07
CA LEU A 792 -49.82 21.72 12.93
C LEU A 792 -50.05 20.99 14.25
N HIS A 793 -49.58 21.57 15.33
CA HIS A 793 -49.99 21.17 16.68
C HIS A 793 -51.17 22.07 17.07
N LEU A 794 -52.37 21.56 16.82
CA LEU A 794 -53.62 22.28 17.06
C LEU A 794 -53.91 22.30 18.55
N LEU A 795 -54.03 23.49 19.12
CA LEU A 795 -54.20 23.71 20.55
C LEU A 795 -55.61 24.21 20.89
N SER A 796 -56.06 23.93 22.11
CA SER A 796 -57.28 24.51 22.68
C SER A 796 -57.08 26.00 23.02
N PRO A 797 -58.16 26.74 23.38
CA PRO A 797 -58.02 28.12 23.85
C PRO A 797 -57.06 28.26 25.04
N ALA A 798 -56.96 27.24 25.89
CA ALA A 798 -56.05 27.15 27.03
C ALA A 798 -54.65 26.63 26.69
N GLY A 799 -54.33 26.40 25.41
CA GLY A 799 -53.01 25.94 24.96
C GLY A 799 -52.76 24.44 25.11
N ARG A 800 -53.80 23.64 25.39
CA ARG A 800 -53.66 22.17 25.51
C ARG A 800 -53.68 21.52 24.12
N PRO A 801 -52.85 20.50 23.84
CA PRO A 801 -52.89 19.77 22.57
C PRO A 801 -54.28 19.17 22.32
N LEU A 802 -54.81 19.38 21.12
CA LEU A 802 -56.05 18.77 20.64
C LEU A 802 -55.77 17.73 19.57
N GLN A 803 -54.99 18.09 18.57
CA GLN A 803 -54.69 17.23 17.43
C GLN A 803 -53.36 17.63 16.80
N VAL A 804 -52.64 16.66 16.26
CA VAL A 804 -51.49 16.90 15.38
C VAL A 804 -51.90 16.52 13.95
N THR A 805 -51.68 17.40 12.98
CA THR A 805 -52.01 17.13 11.57
C THR A 805 -51.04 17.81 10.61
N ARG A 806 -50.81 17.19 9.44
CA ARG A 806 -50.17 17.80 8.27
C ARG A 806 -51.15 18.02 7.11
N ASP A 807 -52.38 17.53 7.26
CA ASP A 807 -53.49 17.66 6.33
C ASP A 807 -54.63 18.42 7.02
N LEU A 808 -54.56 19.76 6.95
CA LEU A 808 -55.56 20.62 7.56
C LEU A 808 -56.93 20.46 6.88
N ALA A 809 -56.95 20.25 5.56
CA ALA A 809 -58.17 20.05 4.80
C ALA A 809 -58.91 18.77 5.24
N GLY A 810 -58.17 17.65 5.34
CA GLY A 810 -58.70 16.40 5.86
C GLY A 810 -59.12 16.48 7.33
N PHE A 811 -58.40 17.27 8.15
CA PHE A 811 -58.79 17.55 9.53
C PHE A 811 -60.16 18.25 9.59
N TRP A 812 -60.38 19.30 8.79
CA TRP A 812 -61.66 20.01 8.75
C TRP A 812 -62.82 19.11 8.31
N ALA A 813 -62.58 18.25 7.31
CA ALA A 813 -63.62 17.38 6.77
C ALA A 813 -64.00 16.22 7.71
N ARG A 814 -63.03 15.60 8.38
CA ARG A 814 -63.22 14.33 9.09
C ARG A 814 -63.15 14.43 10.62
N THR A 815 -62.20 15.22 11.14
CA THR A 815 -61.85 15.20 12.58
C THR A 815 -62.44 16.39 13.33
N TYR A 816 -62.58 17.55 12.67
CA TYR A 816 -63.12 18.75 13.30
C TYR A 816 -64.52 18.60 13.90
N PRO A 817 -65.50 17.87 13.29
CA PRO A 817 -66.84 17.73 13.88
C PRO A 817 -66.82 17.15 15.31
N GLU A 818 -65.93 16.19 15.58
CA GLU A 818 -65.75 15.58 16.90
C GLU A 818 -65.08 16.55 17.88
N VAL A 819 -63.97 17.17 17.45
CA VAL A 819 -63.26 18.18 18.24
C VAL A 819 -64.19 19.35 18.58
N ARG A 820 -65.03 19.79 17.64
CA ARG A 820 -66.03 20.84 17.81
C ARG A 820 -67.04 20.48 18.90
N LYS A 821 -67.56 19.24 18.91
CA LYS A 821 -68.52 18.76 19.93
C LYS A 821 -67.92 18.82 21.33
N GLU A 822 -66.68 18.35 21.48
CA GLU A 822 -65.97 18.40 22.75
C GLU A 822 -65.67 19.85 23.20
N MET A 823 -65.18 20.67 22.27
CA MET A 823 -64.79 22.05 22.57
C MET A 823 -65.98 22.98 22.82
N LYS A 824 -67.14 22.76 22.18
CA LYS A 824 -68.39 23.48 22.51
C LYS A 824 -68.79 23.26 23.98
N GLY A 825 -68.57 22.07 24.52
CA GLY A 825 -68.84 21.75 25.93
C GLY A 825 -67.81 22.36 26.90
N ARG A 826 -66.51 22.22 26.60
CA ARG A 826 -65.43 22.70 27.49
C ARG A 826 -65.17 24.20 27.42
N TYR A 827 -65.39 24.83 26.27
CA TYR A 827 -65.11 26.25 26.01
C TYR A 827 -66.28 26.95 25.31
N PRO A 828 -67.45 27.07 25.95
CA PRO A 828 -68.68 27.58 25.31
C PRO A 828 -68.61 29.07 24.91
N LYS A 829 -67.69 29.83 25.50
CA LYS A 829 -67.48 31.26 25.22
C LYS A 829 -66.64 31.53 23.95
N HIS A 830 -66.12 30.48 23.31
CA HIS A 830 -65.32 30.58 22.09
C HIS A 830 -66.16 30.20 20.85
N PRO A 831 -65.87 30.80 19.68
CA PRO A 831 -66.58 30.45 18.45
C PRO A 831 -66.14 29.07 17.95
N TRP A 832 -67.11 28.17 17.79
CA TRP A 832 -66.95 26.83 17.24
C TRP A 832 -67.89 26.67 16.05
N PRO A 833 -67.58 27.30 14.91
CA PRO A 833 -68.47 27.39 13.76
C PRO A 833 -68.80 26.02 13.19
N ASP A 834 -69.99 25.89 12.60
CA ASP A 834 -70.33 24.64 11.92
C ASP A 834 -69.59 24.51 10.57
N ASP A 835 -69.30 25.65 9.93
CA ASP A 835 -68.41 25.78 8.77
C ASP A 835 -67.07 26.43 9.17
N PRO A 836 -66.00 25.66 9.43
CA PRO A 836 -64.68 26.20 9.77
C PRO A 836 -63.93 26.82 8.57
N TRP A 837 -64.37 26.57 7.34
CA TRP A 837 -63.68 26.99 6.11
C TRP A 837 -63.89 28.47 5.79
N ASN A 838 -65.05 29.02 6.17
CA ASN A 838 -65.41 30.42 5.89
C ASN A 838 -65.53 31.26 7.17
N ALA A 839 -65.30 30.66 8.34
CA ALA A 839 -65.43 31.38 9.61
C ALA A 839 -64.26 32.35 9.83
N PRO A 840 -64.54 33.57 10.36
CA PRO A 840 -63.48 34.51 10.68
C PRO A 840 -62.60 33.98 11.81
N ALA A 841 -61.30 33.86 11.56
CA ALA A 841 -60.34 33.51 12.60
C ALA A 841 -60.28 34.59 13.69
N THR A 842 -60.11 34.15 14.93
CA THR A 842 -60.02 35.06 16.07
C THR A 842 -59.16 34.50 17.18
N HIS A 843 -58.36 35.36 17.78
CA HIS A 843 -57.61 35.06 19.00
C HIS A 843 -58.44 35.31 20.28
N ARG A 844 -59.60 35.98 20.17
CA ARG A 844 -60.41 36.44 21.31
C ARG A 844 -61.65 35.56 21.54
N ALA A 845 -62.18 35.57 22.76
CA ALA A 845 -63.49 34.99 23.06
C ALA A 845 -64.61 35.85 22.44
N LYS A 846 -65.82 35.29 22.26
CA LYS A 846 -66.97 36.04 21.69
C LYS A 846 -67.25 37.32 22.51
N PRO A 847 -67.58 38.46 21.89
CA PRO A 847 -68.12 39.61 22.61
C PRO A 847 -69.43 39.23 23.29
N ARG A 848 -69.69 39.74 24.51
CA ARG A 848 -70.98 39.53 25.20
C ARG A 848 -72.09 40.23 24.41
N GLY A 849 -73.05 39.48 23.86
CA GLY A 849 -74.28 40.03 23.26
C GLY A 849 -74.69 39.51 21.87
N THR A 850 -74.03 38.48 21.31
CA THR A 850 -74.41 37.84 20.03
C THR A 850 -74.51 36.32 20.15
#